data_AF-A0A8T0VVA6-F1
#
_entry.id   AF-A0A8T0VVA6-F1
#
_cell.length_a   1.000
_cell.length_b   1.000
_cell.length_c   1.000
_cell.angle_alpha   90.00
_cell.angle_beta   90.00
_cell.angle_gamma   90.00
#
_symmetry.space_group_name_H-M   'P 1'
#
loop_
_entity.id
_entity.type
_entity.pdbx_description
1 polymer ?
#
loop_
_entity_poly.entity_id
_entity_poly.type
_entity_poly.pdbx_seq_one_letter_code
_entity_poly.pdbx_strand_id
1 'polypeptide(L)'
;MSMVGDVWFGFSWVLNQLPKLNPMKRVPDITAIRDQYECSTSGESKLPGIDVFVTTVDPVDEPILYTVNSILSILATDYPVEKYACYLSDDGGTLIHYEAMFEVANFAKLWVPFCRKHCIEPRAPENYFGVKKQPYMGSMQEEFMSDHRRVRREYEEFKVRIDSLFNTIYQRSEAYNSKNTKQDGVKATWMADGTQWPGTWIEQAENHRKGQHAGIVKVILNHPSHKKQLGPPASIDNPFDFSNVDMRLPMLVYLSREKRPGYNHQKKAGAMDAMLRVSALLSNAPFLINFDCDHYINNSQAFRAAMCFMLDPRDGQNTAFVQFPQRFDDVDPTDRYANHNRVFFDGTMLSLNGLQGPSYLGTGTMFRRAALYGMEPPRWRADTIKVISKAKEFGQSTLFINSMIDGVNQELSITPIFLEESVNNELSTLMTCAYEDGTPWGRDVGWVYNIATEDVVTGFRMHRQGWRSIYCSIEPAAFRGTAPINLTERLLQVLRWSGGSLEMFFSHSNAFLAGPRMQHLQRIAYLNMSTYPIVTIFILAYNLFPVMWLISEQFYIQRPFGPYILYLVIIIAMIHVIGMFEVKWAGITLLDWCRNEQFYMIGATGVYPTAVFYMVLKLITGKGIHFRLTSKQTEACSNDNFADLYVVRWVPLLIPTIAVLVVNVAAVGVAIGKAATWGLFTEQAQHAMLGMVFNVWILVLLYPFALGIMGQWGKKPAILFILQLMSICSVAIMYITFRVPNTLQTGQKLQLLLVKRN
;
A
#
# COMPACT_ATOMS: atom_id res chain seq x y z
N MET A 1 6.35 -22.10 -28.49
CA MET A 1 6.47 -21.17 -27.35
C MET A 1 6.25 -19.73 -27.76
N SER A 2 6.98 -19.18 -28.75
CA SER A 2 6.78 -17.78 -29.20
C SER A 2 5.32 -17.48 -29.57
N MET A 3 4.72 -18.17 -30.55
CA MET A 3 3.33 -17.89 -30.96
C MET A 3 2.29 -17.95 -29.81
N VAL A 4 2.48 -18.84 -28.83
CA VAL A 4 1.60 -18.93 -27.65
C VAL A 4 1.78 -17.70 -26.75
N GLY A 5 3.03 -17.23 -26.59
CA GLY A 5 3.35 -16.00 -25.88
C GLY A 5 2.76 -14.77 -26.57
N ASP A 6 2.85 -14.67 -27.90
CA ASP A 6 2.24 -13.54 -28.64
C ASP A 6 0.72 -13.48 -28.46
N VAL A 7 0.04 -14.63 -28.51
CA VAL A 7 -1.41 -14.72 -28.23
C VAL A 7 -1.71 -14.30 -26.80
N TRP A 8 -0.90 -14.73 -25.83
CA TRP A 8 -1.06 -14.34 -24.44
C TRP A 8 -0.84 -12.84 -24.23
N PHE A 9 0.18 -12.24 -24.86
CA PHE A 9 0.44 -10.81 -24.79
C PHE A 9 -0.70 -10.00 -25.41
N GLY A 10 -1.24 -10.43 -26.56
CA GLY A 10 -2.43 -9.83 -27.15
C GLY A 10 -3.63 -9.89 -26.20
N PHE A 11 -3.89 -11.06 -25.61
CA PHE A 11 -4.97 -11.24 -24.64
C PHE A 11 -4.79 -10.37 -23.40
N SER A 12 -3.61 -10.39 -22.78
CA SER A 12 -3.27 -9.60 -21.59
C SER A 12 -3.36 -8.09 -21.86
N TRP A 13 -2.91 -7.65 -23.03
CA TRP A 13 -3.03 -6.26 -23.46
C TRP A 13 -4.50 -5.84 -23.61
N VAL A 14 -5.34 -6.67 -24.26
CA VAL A 14 -6.78 -6.41 -24.39
C VAL A 14 -7.46 -6.34 -23.01
N LEU A 15 -7.16 -7.28 -22.10
CA LEU A 15 -7.70 -7.26 -20.74
C LEU A 15 -7.32 -5.98 -19.98
N ASN A 16 -6.13 -5.43 -20.23
CA ASN A 16 -5.66 -4.20 -19.59
C ASN A 16 -6.25 -2.93 -20.22
N GLN A 17 -6.49 -2.93 -21.53
CA GLN A 17 -6.96 -1.74 -22.27
C GLN A 17 -8.48 -1.58 -22.22
N LEU A 18 -9.26 -2.66 -22.25
CA LEU A 18 -10.72 -2.57 -22.25
C LEU A 18 -11.32 -1.79 -21.06
N PRO A 19 -10.82 -1.94 -19.81
CA PRO A 19 -11.30 -1.13 -18.69
C PRO A 19 -10.98 0.37 -18.81
N LYS A 20 -10.02 0.76 -19.67
CA LYS A 20 -9.55 2.15 -19.86
C LYS A 20 -10.37 2.96 -20.87
N LEU A 21 -11.46 2.40 -21.39
CA LEU A 21 -12.27 3.06 -22.43
C LEU A 21 -13.11 4.25 -21.92
N ASN A 22 -13.36 4.35 -20.62
CA ASN A 22 -14.18 5.43 -20.05
C ASN A 22 -13.54 6.03 -18.78
N PRO A 23 -12.40 6.74 -18.87
CA PRO A 23 -11.79 7.38 -17.71
C PRO A 23 -12.67 8.53 -17.19
N MET A 24 -12.97 8.50 -15.88
CA MET A 24 -13.76 9.55 -15.23
C MET A 24 -13.04 10.15 -14.02
N LYS A 25 -12.77 11.46 -14.08
CA LYS A 25 -12.33 12.26 -12.94
C LYS A 25 -13.56 12.88 -12.26
N ARG A 26 -13.69 12.68 -10.95
CA ARG A 26 -14.75 13.29 -10.13
C ARG A 26 -14.11 14.27 -9.16
N VAL A 27 -14.69 15.45 -9.04
CA VAL A 27 -14.22 16.52 -8.16
C VAL A 27 -15.29 16.78 -7.10
N PRO A 28 -14.97 16.72 -5.81
CA PRO A 28 -15.93 17.01 -4.75
C PRO A 28 -16.18 18.53 -4.63
N ASP A 29 -17.43 18.90 -4.35
CA ASP A 29 -17.82 20.28 -4.06
C ASP A 29 -17.96 20.47 -2.53
N ILE A 30 -16.87 20.90 -1.91
CA ILE A 30 -16.80 21.11 -0.46
C ILE A 30 -17.63 22.32 -0.02
N THR A 31 -17.89 23.29 -0.91
CA THR A 31 -18.77 24.43 -0.60
C THR A 31 -20.21 23.98 -0.47
N ALA A 32 -20.69 23.16 -1.41
CA ALA A 32 -22.06 22.63 -1.37
C ALA A 32 -22.36 21.82 -0.11
N ILE A 33 -21.41 21.00 0.37
CA ILE A 33 -21.63 20.20 1.59
C ILE A 33 -21.69 21.08 2.85
N ARG A 34 -20.88 22.15 2.92
CA ARG A 34 -20.91 23.10 4.04
C ARG A 34 -22.24 23.83 4.11
N ASP A 35 -22.71 24.34 2.98
CA ASP A 35 -23.97 25.08 2.90
C ASP A 35 -25.18 24.20 3.28
N GLN A 36 -25.19 22.95 2.85
CA GLN A 36 -26.32 22.04 3.11
C GLN A 36 -26.33 21.43 4.51
N TYR A 37 -25.15 21.07 5.06
CA TYR A 37 -25.07 20.26 6.28
C TYR A 37 -24.47 21.00 7.49
N GLU A 38 -23.75 22.11 7.31
CA GLU A 38 -23.14 22.85 8.42
C GLU A 38 -23.82 24.21 8.67
N CYS A 39 -24.32 24.90 7.64
CA CYS A 39 -25.00 26.21 7.76
C CYS A 39 -26.49 26.09 8.17
N SER A 40 -26.80 25.31 9.20
CA SER A 40 -28.18 25.18 9.71
C SER A 40 -28.50 26.23 10.80
N THR A 41 -29.75 26.67 10.85
CA THR A 41 -30.27 27.68 11.82
C THR A 41 -30.13 27.25 13.29
N SER A 42 -29.89 25.97 13.58
CA SER A 42 -29.71 25.45 14.94
C SER A 42 -28.26 25.47 15.44
N GLY A 43 -27.28 25.79 14.58
CA GLY A 43 -25.86 25.82 14.94
C GLY A 43 -25.19 24.45 15.11
N GLU A 44 -25.93 23.35 14.87
CA GLU A 44 -25.42 21.97 14.92
C GLU A 44 -25.15 21.43 13.51
N SER A 45 -24.01 20.73 13.35
CA SER A 45 -23.66 20.10 12.09
C SER A 45 -24.49 18.83 11.87
N LYS A 46 -25.13 18.75 10.71
CA LYS A 46 -25.86 17.58 10.21
C LYS A 46 -24.95 16.56 9.51
N LEU A 47 -23.64 16.77 9.55
CA LEU A 47 -22.70 15.80 9.01
C LEU A 47 -22.75 14.47 9.81
N PRO A 48 -22.56 13.33 9.12
CA PRO A 48 -22.60 12.01 9.75
C PRO A 48 -21.33 11.73 10.54
N GLY A 49 -21.42 10.75 11.45
CA GLY A 49 -20.29 10.24 12.20
C GLY A 49 -19.24 9.54 11.31
N ILE A 50 -17.96 9.63 11.68
CA ILE A 50 -16.84 8.91 11.05
C ILE A 50 -15.98 8.22 12.12
N ASP A 51 -15.77 6.91 12.00
CA ASP A 51 -14.71 6.24 12.75
C ASP A 51 -13.42 6.15 11.94
N VAL A 52 -12.30 6.56 12.51
CA VAL A 52 -10.99 6.54 11.86
C VAL A 52 -10.17 5.39 12.43
N PHE A 53 -9.81 4.41 11.60
CA PHE A 53 -9.06 3.23 12.00
C PHE A 53 -7.61 3.34 11.58
N VAL A 54 -6.69 3.18 12.52
CA VAL A 54 -5.25 3.11 12.30
C VAL A 54 -4.75 1.76 12.80
N THR A 55 -4.02 1.02 11.96
CA THR A 55 -3.41 -0.26 12.36
C THR A 55 -1.89 -0.14 12.40
N THR A 56 -1.27 -0.67 13.47
CA THR A 56 0.18 -0.84 13.61
C THR A 56 0.51 -2.29 13.99
N VAL A 57 1.65 -2.80 13.53
CA VAL A 57 2.10 -4.18 13.76
C VAL A 57 2.91 -4.30 15.05
N ASP A 58 3.96 -3.49 15.20
CA ASP A 58 4.82 -3.41 16.37
C ASP A 58 5.79 -2.21 16.26
N PRO A 59 6.36 -1.73 17.37
CA PRO A 59 7.16 -0.51 17.39
C PRO A 59 8.58 -0.65 16.77
N VAL A 60 8.98 -1.86 16.35
CA VAL A 60 10.32 -2.16 15.81
C VAL A 60 10.30 -2.24 14.29
N ASP A 61 9.32 -2.94 13.73
CA ASP A 61 9.10 -3.03 12.28
C ASP A 61 8.49 -1.73 11.72
N GLU A 62 7.69 -1.04 12.55
CA GLU A 62 7.02 0.22 12.24
C GLU A 62 7.36 1.28 13.31
N PRO A 63 8.30 2.22 13.02
CA PRO A 63 8.71 3.23 13.98
C PRO A 63 7.53 4.01 14.58
N ILE A 64 7.50 4.13 15.90
CA ILE A 64 6.43 4.80 16.66
C ILE A 64 6.20 6.23 16.19
N LEU A 65 7.26 6.91 15.73
CA LEU A 65 7.19 8.27 15.23
C LEU A 65 6.19 8.40 14.06
N TYR A 66 6.08 7.39 13.18
CA TYR A 66 5.08 7.41 12.11
C TYR A 66 3.66 7.34 12.68
N THR A 67 3.42 6.39 13.59
CA THR A 67 2.12 6.19 14.25
C THR A 67 1.65 7.46 14.97
N VAL A 68 2.51 8.10 15.76
CA VAL A 68 2.12 9.31 16.52
C VAL A 68 1.83 10.50 15.60
N ASN A 69 2.60 10.68 14.52
CA ASN A 69 2.36 11.76 13.56
C ASN A 69 1.08 11.52 12.73
N SER A 70 0.82 10.27 12.34
CA SER A 70 -0.43 9.89 11.69
C SER A 70 -1.64 10.22 12.56
N ILE A 71 -1.62 9.82 13.84
CA ILE A 71 -2.71 10.09 14.79
C ILE A 71 -2.86 11.59 15.06
N LEU A 72 -1.77 12.33 15.27
CA LEU A 72 -1.83 13.79 15.43
C LEU A 72 -2.47 14.47 14.20
N SER A 73 -2.17 13.98 12.99
CA SER A 73 -2.80 14.48 11.77
C SER A 73 -4.30 14.22 11.72
N ILE A 74 -4.75 13.06 12.21
CA ILE A 74 -6.16 12.67 12.30
C ILE A 74 -6.89 13.54 13.33
N LEU A 75 -6.32 13.71 14.52
CA LEU A 75 -6.91 14.54 15.57
C LEU A 75 -7.05 16.02 15.14
N ALA A 76 -6.19 16.49 14.23
CA ALA A 76 -6.20 17.84 13.69
C ALA A 76 -7.00 18.02 12.38
N THR A 77 -7.79 17.03 11.96
CA THR A 77 -8.61 17.11 10.74
C THR A 77 -9.70 18.18 10.87
N ASP A 78 -10.01 18.86 9.77
CA ASP A 78 -11.11 19.81 9.73
C ASP A 78 -12.42 19.07 9.46
N TYR A 79 -13.03 18.60 10.55
CA TYR A 79 -14.36 18.00 10.61
C TYR A 79 -14.96 18.31 11.99
N PRO A 80 -16.30 18.34 12.17
CA PRO A 80 -16.89 18.60 13.48
C PRO A 80 -16.38 17.60 14.52
N VAL A 81 -15.80 18.11 15.62
CA VAL A 81 -15.01 17.32 16.57
C VAL A 81 -15.82 16.21 17.24
N GLU A 82 -17.11 16.46 17.47
CA GLU A 82 -18.07 15.49 18.00
C GLU A 82 -18.59 14.47 16.98
N LYS A 83 -18.16 14.55 15.72
CA LYS A 83 -18.61 13.68 14.62
C LYS A 83 -17.54 12.71 14.16
N TYR A 84 -16.38 12.63 14.80
CA TYR A 84 -15.43 11.57 14.49
C TYR A 84 -14.63 11.09 15.70
N ALA A 85 -14.21 9.83 15.62
CA ALA A 85 -13.44 9.15 16.64
C ALA A 85 -12.25 8.41 16.02
N CYS A 86 -11.10 8.46 16.67
CA CYS A 86 -9.88 7.79 16.23
C CYS A 86 -9.64 6.52 17.04
N TYR A 87 -9.36 5.42 16.34
CA TYR A 87 -9.07 4.11 16.90
C TYR A 87 -7.70 3.65 16.42
N LEU A 88 -6.78 3.40 17.35
CA LEU A 88 -5.50 2.75 17.07
C LEU A 88 -5.58 1.29 17.48
N SER A 89 -5.39 0.37 16.53
CA SER A 89 -5.15 -1.04 16.82
C SER A 89 -3.67 -1.38 16.77
N ASP A 90 -3.11 -1.75 17.92
CA ASP A 90 -1.76 -2.31 18.06
C ASP A 90 -1.82 -3.84 18.04
N ASP A 91 -1.37 -4.43 16.94
CA ASP A 91 -1.31 -5.89 16.79
C ASP A 91 -0.19 -6.52 17.63
N GLY A 92 0.78 -5.74 18.10
CA GLY A 92 1.81 -6.16 19.03
C GLY A 92 1.36 -6.18 20.49
N GLY A 93 0.37 -5.36 20.83
CA GLY A 93 -0.15 -5.20 22.20
C GLY A 93 0.88 -4.59 23.16
N THR A 94 1.76 -3.74 22.65
CA THR A 94 2.93 -3.22 23.36
C THR A 94 2.60 -2.06 24.28
N LEU A 95 3.18 -2.04 25.48
CA LEU A 95 2.97 -0.92 26.42
C LEU A 95 3.45 0.42 25.86
N ILE A 96 4.49 0.42 25.01
CA ILE A 96 5.05 1.65 24.46
C ILE A 96 4.07 2.39 23.55
N HIS A 97 3.28 1.70 22.73
CA HIS A 97 2.25 2.35 21.93
C HIS A 97 1.17 2.97 22.81
N TYR A 98 0.77 2.28 23.88
CA TYR A 98 -0.20 2.81 24.83
C TYR A 98 0.30 4.07 25.53
N GLU A 99 1.53 4.09 26.06
CA GLU A 99 2.11 5.28 26.70
C GLU A 99 2.38 6.40 25.68
N ALA A 100 2.79 6.07 24.45
CA ALA A 100 2.91 7.03 23.37
C ALA A 100 1.58 7.71 23.05
N MET A 101 0.44 7.00 23.17
CA MET A 101 -0.88 7.62 22.96
C MET A 101 -1.24 8.65 24.03
N PHE A 102 -0.77 8.49 25.27
CA PHE A 102 -0.91 9.53 26.30
C PHE A 102 -0.08 10.77 25.98
N GLU A 103 1.16 10.59 25.54
CA GLU A 103 2.00 11.70 25.07
C GLU A 103 1.37 12.42 23.88
N VAL A 104 0.80 11.66 22.92
CA VAL A 104 0.03 12.21 21.79
C VAL A 104 -1.17 13.02 22.29
N ALA A 105 -1.96 12.47 23.23
CA ALA A 105 -3.11 13.16 23.79
C ALA A 105 -2.74 14.47 24.50
N ASN A 106 -1.58 14.51 25.15
CA ASN A 106 -1.06 15.72 25.78
C ASN A 106 -0.57 16.75 24.76
N PHE A 107 0.21 16.33 23.76
CA PHE A 107 0.69 17.24 22.71
C PHE A 107 -0.44 17.73 21.79
N ALA A 108 -1.46 16.91 21.54
CA ALA A 108 -2.63 17.26 20.74
C ALA A 108 -3.38 18.49 21.29
N LYS A 109 -3.39 18.70 22.62
CA LYS A 109 -3.99 19.89 23.27
C LYS A 109 -3.34 21.20 22.82
N LEU A 110 -2.08 21.15 22.35
CA LEU A 110 -1.37 22.30 21.78
C LEU A 110 -1.45 22.28 20.25
N TRP A 111 -1.16 21.13 19.63
CA TRP A 111 -1.05 21.00 18.18
C TRP A 111 -2.37 21.25 17.44
N VAL A 112 -3.48 20.70 17.94
CA VAL A 112 -4.78 20.80 17.27
C VAL A 112 -5.31 22.24 17.27
N PRO A 113 -5.30 22.99 18.39
CA PRO A 113 -5.66 24.41 18.38
C PRO A 113 -4.74 25.26 17.48
N PHE A 114 -3.43 25.01 17.51
CA PHE A 114 -2.48 25.67 16.62
C PHE A 114 -2.82 25.43 15.13
N CYS A 115 -3.13 24.18 14.78
CA CYS A 115 -3.59 23.78 13.45
C CYS A 115 -4.86 24.53 13.02
N ARG A 116 -5.83 24.67 13.92
CA ARG A 116 -7.12 25.33 13.66
C ARG A 116 -6.94 26.84 13.53
N LYS A 117 -6.17 27.47 14.43
CA LYS A 117 -5.91 28.91 14.46
C LYS A 117 -5.24 29.41 13.18
N HIS A 118 -4.22 28.69 12.73
CA HIS A 118 -3.35 29.13 11.63
C HIS A 118 -3.60 28.40 10.31
N CYS A 119 -4.61 27.53 10.25
CA CYS A 119 -5.00 26.74 9.08
C CYS A 119 -3.82 26.02 8.39
N ILE A 120 -2.89 25.47 9.18
CA ILE A 120 -1.65 24.89 8.65
C ILE A 120 -1.88 23.56 7.93
N GLU A 121 -1.12 23.29 6.86
CA GLU A 121 -1.07 22.00 6.18
C GLU A 121 0.38 21.65 5.81
N PRO A 122 0.82 20.37 5.87
CA PRO A 122 0.06 19.19 6.30
C PRO A 122 -0.24 19.15 7.79
N ARG A 123 -1.16 18.27 8.21
CA ARG A 123 -1.56 18.12 9.62
C ARG A 123 -0.61 17.24 10.44
N ALA A 124 0.32 16.53 9.79
CA ALA A 124 1.38 15.78 10.45
C ALA A 124 2.55 16.72 10.83
N PRO A 125 2.89 16.86 12.13
CA PRO A 125 3.93 17.79 12.57
C PRO A 125 5.34 17.48 12.02
N GLU A 126 5.76 16.21 11.94
CA GLU A 126 7.08 15.85 11.39
C GLU A 126 7.21 16.36 9.94
N ASN A 127 6.19 16.08 9.12
CA ASN A 127 6.16 16.49 7.73
C ASN A 127 6.05 18.01 7.62
N TYR A 128 5.22 18.66 8.43
CA TYR A 128 5.06 20.11 8.45
C TYR A 128 6.37 20.84 8.76
N PHE A 129 7.06 20.47 9.85
CA PHE A 129 8.32 21.10 10.24
C PHE A 129 9.52 20.68 9.39
N GLY A 130 9.43 19.54 8.68
CA GLY A 130 10.42 19.07 7.72
C GLY A 130 10.48 19.87 6.42
N VAL A 131 9.40 20.59 6.03
CA VAL A 131 9.38 21.39 4.80
C VAL A 131 10.21 22.67 4.96
N LYS A 132 11.22 22.86 4.09
CA LYS A 132 12.18 23.98 4.18
C LYS A 132 11.59 25.38 3.99
N LYS A 133 10.46 25.52 3.29
CA LYS A 133 9.73 26.79 3.11
C LYS A 133 8.25 26.53 2.82
N GLN A 134 7.36 27.13 3.60
CA GLN A 134 5.96 27.32 3.23
C GLN A 134 5.60 28.81 3.30
N PRO A 135 4.92 29.36 2.29
CA PRO A 135 4.37 30.71 2.39
C PRO A 135 3.20 30.70 3.38
N TYR A 136 3.33 31.44 4.48
CA TYR A 136 2.22 31.71 5.39
C TYR A 136 1.23 32.66 4.70
N MET A 137 -0.03 32.25 4.58
CA MET A 137 -1.09 33.02 3.91
C MET A 137 -1.97 33.81 4.90
N GLY A 138 -1.66 33.76 6.20
CA GLY A 138 -2.44 34.46 7.22
C GLY A 138 -2.03 35.92 7.42
N SER A 139 -2.90 36.70 8.08
CA SER A 139 -2.77 38.14 8.27
C SER A 139 -1.84 38.54 9.43
N MET A 140 -1.53 37.63 10.36
CA MET A 140 -0.78 37.92 11.60
C MET A 140 0.58 37.20 11.64
N GLN A 141 1.49 37.66 10.78
CA GLN A 141 2.76 36.98 10.55
C GLN A 141 3.69 36.94 11.78
N GLU A 142 3.70 37.98 12.63
CA GLU A 142 4.54 38.02 13.84
C GLU A 142 4.06 37.06 14.93
N GLU A 143 2.75 37.05 15.20
CA GLU A 143 2.12 36.13 16.15
C GLU A 143 2.31 34.68 15.69
N PHE A 144 2.09 34.40 14.41
CA PHE A 144 2.36 33.10 13.82
C PHE A 144 3.83 32.69 14.00
N MET A 145 4.79 33.58 13.73
CA MET A 145 6.21 33.25 13.92
C MET A 145 6.56 32.93 15.38
N SER A 146 5.98 33.63 16.35
CA SER A 146 6.14 33.34 17.78
C SER A 146 5.55 31.97 18.12
N ASP A 147 4.28 31.75 17.78
CA ASP A 147 3.56 30.50 18.03
C ASP A 147 4.30 29.32 17.38
N HIS A 148 4.70 29.47 16.12
CA HIS A 148 5.42 28.48 15.34
C HIS A 148 6.74 28.06 16.01
N ARG A 149 7.56 29.01 16.48
CA ARG A 149 8.83 28.68 17.16
C ARG A 149 8.58 27.92 18.45
N ARG A 150 7.58 28.31 19.23
CA ARG A 150 7.22 27.65 20.49
C ARG A 150 6.71 26.25 20.23
N VAL A 151 5.73 26.07 19.35
CA VAL A 151 5.17 24.74 19.00
C VAL A 151 6.24 23.83 18.42
N ARG A 152 7.15 24.34 17.58
CA ARG A 152 8.28 23.56 17.07
C ARG A 152 9.16 23.04 18.20
N ARG A 153 9.50 23.87 19.18
CA ARG A 153 10.29 23.44 20.35
C ARG A 153 9.56 22.37 21.16
N GLU A 154 8.27 22.57 21.46
CA GLU A 154 7.45 21.58 22.17
C GLU A 154 7.36 20.26 21.40
N TYR A 155 7.37 20.31 20.07
CA TYR A 155 7.39 19.14 19.21
C TYR A 155 8.72 18.38 19.27
N GLU A 156 9.85 19.07 19.24
CA GLU A 156 11.17 18.43 19.42
C GLU A 156 11.29 17.78 20.81
N GLU A 157 10.78 18.44 21.85
CA GLU A 157 10.71 17.85 23.20
C GLU A 157 9.77 16.64 23.26
N PHE A 158 8.64 16.69 22.55
CA PHE A 158 7.75 15.55 22.38
C PHE A 158 8.45 14.36 21.72
N LYS A 159 9.24 14.58 20.66
CA LYS A 159 10.03 13.51 20.01
C LYS A 159 11.01 12.86 20.98
N VAL A 160 11.73 13.67 21.76
CA VAL A 160 12.65 13.17 22.80
C VAL A 160 11.90 12.36 23.86
N ARG A 161 10.70 12.79 24.28
CA ARG A 161 9.88 12.01 25.22
C ARG A 161 9.49 10.65 24.63
N ILE A 162 9.00 10.62 23.40
CA ILE A 162 8.64 9.38 22.69
C ILE A 162 9.84 8.43 22.60
N ASP A 163 11.00 8.92 22.17
CA ASP A 163 12.23 8.12 22.06
C ASP A 163 12.70 7.60 23.43
N SER A 164 12.53 8.41 24.49
CA SER A 164 12.91 8.02 25.84
C SER A 164 12.03 6.90 26.44
N LEU A 165 10.79 6.72 25.96
CA LEU A 165 9.85 5.72 26.50
C LEU A 165 10.44 4.31 26.48
N PHE A 166 11.22 3.96 25.45
CA PHE A 166 11.90 2.66 25.35
C PHE A 166 12.74 2.37 26.60
N ASN A 167 13.55 3.35 27.03
CA ASN A 167 14.43 3.21 28.18
C ASN A 167 13.67 3.37 29.50
N THR A 168 12.74 4.31 29.58
CA THR A 168 11.99 4.60 30.80
C THR A 168 11.11 3.42 31.23
N ILE A 169 10.39 2.80 30.29
CA ILE A 169 9.53 1.64 30.58
C ILE A 169 10.38 0.44 31.00
N TYR A 170 11.53 0.25 30.36
CA TYR A 170 12.47 -0.81 30.72
C TYR A 170 13.01 -0.65 32.15
N GLN A 171 13.58 0.52 32.46
CA GLN A 171 14.13 0.80 33.79
C GLN A 171 13.06 0.72 34.89
N ARG A 172 11.86 1.23 34.62
CA ARG A 172 10.72 1.14 35.55
C ARG A 172 10.36 -0.33 35.81
N SER A 173 10.25 -1.13 34.76
CA SER A 173 9.87 -2.54 34.88
C SER A 173 10.92 -3.35 35.66
N GLU A 174 12.22 -3.12 35.42
CA GLU A 174 13.30 -3.75 36.19
C GLU A 174 13.28 -3.31 37.67
N ALA A 175 12.98 -2.05 37.96
CA ALA A 175 12.86 -1.55 39.33
C ALA A 175 11.68 -2.17 40.10
N TYR A 176 10.55 -2.44 39.44
CA TYR A 176 9.43 -3.15 40.07
C TYR A 176 9.68 -4.66 40.20
N ASN A 177 10.26 -5.28 39.17
CA ASN A 177 10.60 -6.71 39.19
C ASN A 177 11.64 -7.04 40.27
N SER A 178 12.66 -6.19 40.45
CA SER A 178 13.66 -6.37 41.52
C SER A 178 13.08 -6.26 42.93
N LYS A 179 12.04 -5.44 43.13
CA LYS A 179 11.31 -5.33 44.40
C LYS A 179 10.36 -6.50 44.66
N ASN A 180 9.83 -7.12 43.61
CA ASN A 180 8.78 -8.14 43.66
C ASN A 180 9.29 -9.58 43.46
N THR A 181 10.50 -9.91 43.95
CA THR A 181 11.20 -11.21 43.84
C THR A 181 10.46 -12.45 44.40
N LYS A 182 9.21 -12.31 44.86
CA LYS A 182 8.39 -13.39 45.46
C LYS A 182 7.43 -14.07 44.47
N GLN A 183 7.28 -13.59 43.23
CA GLN A 183 6.46 -14.25 42.21
C GLN A 183 7.35 -15.01 41.22
N ASP A 184 7.05 -16.29 41.02
CA ASP A 184 7.75 -17.27 40.19
C ASP A 184 8.31 -16.67 38.88
N GLY A 185 9.62 -16.35 38.84
CA GLY A 185 10.48 -16.24 37.65
C GLY A 185 10.07 -15.34 36.46
N VAL A 186 8.85 -14.82 36.40
CA VAL A 186 8.29 -14.12 35.24
C VAL A 186 8.48 -12.62 35.42
N LYS A 187 9.38 -12.05 34.63
CA LYS A 187 9.54 -10.59 34.54
C LYS A 187 8.28 -9.98 33.91
N ALA A 188 7.51 -9.23 34.71
CA ALA A 188 6.34 -8.51 34.23
C ALA A 188 6.72 -7.13 33.68
N THR A 189 5.86 -6.58 32.82
CA THR A 189 5.96 -5.18 32.38
C THR A 189 5.04 -4.33 33.23
N TRP A 190 5.55 -3.23 33.76
CA TRP A 190 4.83 -2.41 34.74
C TRP A 190 4.42 -1.07 34.15
N MET A 191 3.16 -0.69 34.37
CA MET A 191 2.64 0.64 34.06
C MET A 191 3.11 1.67 35.10
N ALA A 192 2.95 2.95 34.78
CA ALA A 192 3.31 4.04 35.68
C ALA A 192 2.53 4.06 37.01
N ASP A 193 1.32 3.49 37.03
CA ASP A 193 0.47 3.37 38.23
C ASP A 193 0.85 2.19 39.13
N GLY A 194 1.87 1.41 38.76
CA GLY A 194 2.34 0.25 39.51
C GLY A 194 1.49 -1.01 39.28
N THR A 195 0.60 -1.04 38.29
CA THR A 195 -0.09 -2.26 37.85
C THR A 195 0.64 -2.95 36.70
N GLN A 196 0.37 -4.24 36.50
CA GLN A 196 0.99 -5.02 35.42
C GLN A 196 0.27 -4.80 34.10
N TRP A 197 1.02 -4.62 33.02
CA TRP A 197 0.47 -4.49 31.68
C TRP A 197 0.00 -5.86 31.17
N PRO A 198 -1.28 -6.01 30.76
CA PRO A 198 -1.80 -7.30 30.27
C PRO A 198 -1.29 -7.69 28.88
N GLY A 199 -0.71 -6.75 28.13
CA GLY A 199 -0.17 -6.97 26.80
C GLY A 199 1.29 -7.43 26.83
N THR A 200 2.09 -6.95 25.89
CA THR A 200 3.46 -7.40 25.65
C THR A 200 4.49 -6.28 25.84
N TRP A 201 5.76 -6.69 25.89
CA TRP A 201 6.92 -5.82 25.79
C TRP A 201 7.91 -6.35 24.75
N ILE A 202 8.95 -5.56 24.45
CA ILE A 202 10.01 -5.89 23.48
C ILE A 202 10.71 -7.19 23.87
N GLU A 203 10.95 -7.40 25.17
CA GLU A 203 11.40 -8.68 25.72
C GLU A 203 10.18 -9.56 26.05
N GLN A 204 10.06 -10.70 25.38
CA GLN A 204 8.95 -11.62 25.56
C GLN A 204 9.07 -12.39 26.89
N ALA A 205 8.03 -12.35 27.71
CA ALA A 205 7.91 -13.20 28.91
C ALA A 205 6.97 -14.39 28.63
N GLU A 206 7.05 -15.47 29.41
CA GLU A 206 6.30 -16.72 29.15
C GLU A 206 4.78 -16.52 29.09
N ASN A 207 4.24 -15.59 29.88
CA ASN A 207 2.81 -15.26 29.91
C ASN A 207 2.44 -13.97 29.14
N HIS A 208 3.42 -13.29 28.52
CA HIS A 208 3.25 -12.00 27.82
C HIS A 208 4.07 -11.99 26.53
N ARG A 209 3.54 -12.62 25.47
CA ARG A 209 4.22 -12.72 24.15
C ARG A 209 3.36 -12.06 23.07
N LYS A 210 3.98 -11.60 21.98
CA LYS A 210 3.29 -11.02 20.80
C LYS A 210 2.15 -11.89 20.23
N GLY A 211 2.17 -13.20 20.46
CA GLY A 211 1.12 -14.15 20.07
C GLY A 211 0.25 -14.67 21.23
N GLN A 212 0.42 -14.16 22.44
CA GLN A 212 -0.25 -14.61 23.67
C GLN A 212 -0.42 -13.45 24.65
N HIS A 213 -1.58 -12.79 24.59
CA HIS A 213 -2.00 -11.76 25.54
C HIS A 213 -3.52 -11.54 25.48
N ALA A 214 -4.09 -10.98 26.55
CA ALA A 214 -5.50 -10.62 26.60
C ALA A 214 -5.83 -9.44 25.66
N GLY A 215 -7.12 -9.30 25.32
CA GLY A 215 -7.61 -8.11 24.64
C GLY A 215 -7.54 -6.88 25.55
N ILE A 216 -7.23 -5.72 24.98
CA ILE A 216 -7.05 -4.45 25.68
C ILE A 216 -7.84 -3.38 24.93
N VAL A 217 -8.71 -2.66 25.65
CA VAL A 217 -9.41 -1.47 25.14
C VAL A 217 -9.25 -0.37 26.18
N LYS A 218 -8.72 0.77 25.76
CA LYS A 218 -8.51 1.95 26.62
C LYS A 218 -8.91 3.21 25.87
N VAL A 219 -9.83 3.98 26.45
CA VAL A 219 -10.19 5.31 25.95
C VAL A 219 -9.19 6.31 26.52
N ILE A 220 -8.39 6.92 25.64
CA ILE A 220 -7.33 7.89 26.00
C ILE A 220 -7.90 9.31 26.05
N LEU A 221 -8.70 9.66 25.04
CA LEU A 221 -9.47 10.90 24.99
C LEU A 221 -10.95 10.52 24.90
N ASN A 222 -11.76 11.03 25.84
CA ASN A 222 -13.20 10.78 25.86
C ASN A 222 -13.91 11.51 24.71
N HIS A 223 -15.14 11.07 24.43
CA HIS A 223 -15.99 11.77 23.47
C HIS A 223 -16.17 13.25 23.87
N PRO A 224 -15.93 14.21 22.96
CA PRO A 224 -16.06 15.63 23.28
C PRO A 224 -17.53 16.01 23.54
N SER A 225 -17.74 17.05 24.35
CA SER A 225 -19.08 17.63 24.55
C SER A 225 -19.61 18.27 23.27
N HIS A 226 -20.93 18.26 23.04
CA HIS A 226 -21.55 18.94 21.88
C HIS A 226 -21.34 20.46 21.87
N LYS A 227 -21.18 21.09 23.04
CA LYS A 227 -20.91 22.53 23.16
C LYS A 227 -19.45 22.82 22.86
N LYS A 228 -19.18 23.82 22.00
CA LYS A 228 -17.83 24.33 21.71
C LYS A 228 -17.16 24.84 22.99
N GLN A 229 -15.87 24.52 23.16
CA GLN A 229 -15.07 24.96 24.30
C GLN A 229 -13.94 25.85 23.77
N LEU A 230 -14.07 27.16 23.96
CA LEU A 230 -13.07 28.12 23.51
C LEU A 230 -11.86 28.13 24.45
N GLY A 231 -10.68 28.39 23.90
CA GLY A 231 -9.43 28.44 24.65
C GLY A 231 -9.27 29.70 25.50
N PRO A 232 -8.32 29.70 26.44
CA PRO A 232 -7.99 30.89 27.21
C PRO A 232 -7.32 31.95 26.33
N PRO A 233 -7.44 33.25 26.69
CA PRO A 233 -6.60 34.29 26.11
C PRO A 233 -5.14 34.11 26.55
N ALA A 234 -4.23 34.76 25.83
CA ALA A 234 -2.81 34.75 26.20
C ALA A 234 -2.61 35.29 27.63
N SER A 235 -1.80 34.59 28.41
CA SER A 235 -1.42 34.93 29.79
C SER A 235 0.10 34.84 29.98
N ILE A 236 0.58 35.22 31.16
CA ILE A 236 2.00 35.13 31.52
C ILE A 236 2.47 33.67 31.49
N ASP A 237 1.62 32.73 31.93
CA ASP A 237 1.92 31.29 31.99
C ASP A 237 1.64 30.57 30.66
N ASN A 238 0.65 31.03 29.89
CA ASN A 238 0.33 30.48 28.58
C ASN A 238 0.36 31.59 27.50
N PRO A 239 1.44 31.70 26.73
CA PRO A 239 1.62 32.77 25.74
C PRO A 239 0.69 32.65 24.52
N PHE A 240 0.01 31.52 24.35
CA PHE A 240 -0.84 31.27 23.19
C PHE A 240 -2.23 31.90 23.39
N ASP A 241 -2.63 32.78 22.47
CA ASP A 241 -4.03 33.23 22.40
C ASP A 241 -4.87 32.20 21.63
N PHE A 242 -5.75 31.50 22.35
CA PHE A 242 -6.73 30.56 21.79
C PHE A 242 -8.17 30.99 22.05
N SER A 243 -8.40 32.28 22.36
CA SER A 243 -9.71 32.81 22.75
C SER A 243 -10.83 32.55 21.73
N ASN A 244 -10.50 32.45 20.44
CA ASN A 244 -11.44 32.16 19.35
C ASN A 244 -11.31 30.75 18.75
N VAL A 245 -10.61 29.85 19.43
CA VAL A 245 -10.29 28.50 18.92
C VAL A 245 -10.99 27.45 19.75
N ASP A 246 -11.67 26.50 19.10
CA ASP A 246 -12.23 25.33 19.76
C ASP A 246 -11.08 24.41 20.24
N MET A 247 -11.01 24.17 21.54
CA MET A 247 -9.98 23.36 22.19
C MET A 247 -10.35 21.88 22.28
N ARG A 248 -11.58 21.51 21.91
CA ARG A 248 -12.05 20.12 21.99
C ARG A 248 -11.20 19.21 21.10
N LEU A 249 -10.93 18.00 21.58
CA LEU A 249 -10.28 16.94 20.83
C LEU A 249 -11.29 15.82 20.53
N PRO A 250 -11.17 15.16 19.37
CA PRO A 250 -12.00 13.99 19.08
C PRO A 250 -11.61 12.81 19.98
N MET A 251 -12.51 11.84 20.10
CA MET A 251 -12.26 10.63 20.90
C MET A 251 -11.03 9.88 20.36
N LEU A 252 -10.18 9.37 21.25
CA LEU A 252 -9.03 8.54 20.90
C LEU A 252 -9.08 7.25 21.72
N VAL A 253 -9.11 6.12 21.03
CA VAL A 253 -9.20 4.78 21.64
C VAL A 253 -7.98 3.96 21.23
N TYR A 254 -7.27 3.44 22.23
CA TYR A 254 -6.24 2.44 22.05
C TYR A 254 -6.84 1.04 22.18
N LEU A 255 -6.49 0.16 21.25
CA LEU A 255 -7.02 -1.19 21.17
C LEU A 255 -5.92 -2.19 20.84
N SER A 256 -5.95 -3.34 21.49
CA SER A 256 -5.17 -4.51 21.11
C SER A 256 -6.03 -5.75 21.27
N ARG A 257 -6.06 -6.61 20.27
CA ARG A 257 -6.92 -7.80 20.28
C ARG A 257 -6.34 -8.95 21.06
N GLU A 258 -7.20 -9.82 21.56
CA GLU A 258 -6.71 -11.03 22.21
C GLU A 258 -5.94 -11.88 21.21
N LYS A 259 -4.78 -12.37 21.64
CA LYS A 259 -4.00 -13.35 20.90
C LYS A 259 -3.73 -14.55 21.78
N ARG A 260 -3.89 -15.73 21.20
CA ARG A 260 -3.64 -17.03 21.83
C ARG A 260 -2.84 -17.92 20.88
N PRO A 261 -1.90 -18.74 21.40
CA PRO A 261 -1.22 -19.74 20.60
C PRO A 261 -2.23 -20.70 19.96
N GLY A 262 -1.97 -21.10 18.70
CA GLY A 262 -2.84 -22.02 17.96
C GLY A 262 -4.00 -21.36 17.19
N TYR A 263 -4.30 -20.08 17.44
CA TYR A 263 -5.26 -19.32 16.65
C TYR A 263 -4.57 -18.59 15.48
N ASN A 264 -5.24 -18.52 14.33
CA ASN A 264 -4.80 -17.67 13.22
C ASN A 264 -5.50 -16.31 13.31
N HIS A 265 -4.75 -15.28 13.66
CA HIS A 265 -5.28 -13.91 13.85
C HIS A 265 -5.45 -13.11 12.56
N GLN A 266 -5.16 -13.64 11.36
CA GLN A 266 -5.49 -12.94 10.09
C GLN A 266 -4.84 -11.56 9.89
N LYS A 267 -3.73 -11.27 10.59
CA LYS A 267 -2.95 -10.03 10.45
C LYS A 267 -3.84 -8.78 10.47
N LYS A 268 -3.68 -7.85 9.51
CA LYS A 268 -4.39 -6.58 9.43
C LYS A 268 -5.91 -6.76 9.31
N ALA A 269 -6.39 -7.74 8.54
CA ALA A 269 -7.82 -7.99 8.34
C ALA A 269 -8.55 -8.20 9.67
N GLY A 270 -8.07 -9.14 10.50
CA GLY A 270 -8.69 -9.41 11.78
C GLY A 270 -8.52 -8.27 12.80
N ALA A 271 -7.50 -7.41 12.65
CA ALA A 271 -7.34 -6.24 13.51
C ALA A 271 -8.41 -5.18 13.19
N MET A 272 -8.65 -4.96 11.88
CA MET A 272 -9.73 -4.08 11.42
C MET A 272 -11.12 -4.62 11.77
N ASP A 273 -11.34 -5.93 11.68
CA ASP A 273 -12.62 -6.55 12.07
C ASP A 273 -12.88 -6.47 13.58
N ALA A 274 -11.86 -6.65 14.41
CA ALA A 274 -11.98 -6.42 15.85
C ALA A 274 -12.33 -4.96 16.18
N MET A 275 -11.67 -3.99 15.52
CA MET A 275 -12.04 -2.57 15.62
C MET A 275 -13.45 -2.29 15.12
N LEU A 276 -13.89 -2.94 14.04
CA LEU A 276 -15.24 -2.77 13.50
C LEU A 276 -16.32 -3.18 14.52
N ARG A 277 -16.07 -4.25 15.28
CA ARG A 277 -16.94 -4.69 16.36
C ARG A 277 -16.93 -3.74 17.55
N VAL A 278 -15.75 -3.36 18.04
CA VAL A 278 -15.63 -2.48 19.21
C VAL A 278 -16.16 -1.08 18.94
N SER A 279 -15.83 -0.49 17.79
CA SER A 279 -16.35 0.82 17.41
C SER A 279 -17.87 0.85 17.29
N ALA A 280 -18.52 -0.28 16.96
CA ALA A 280 -19.98 -0.37 16.94
C ALA A 280 -20.59 -0.19 18.33
N LEU A 281 -19.88 -0.50 19.42
CA LEU A 281 -20.36 -0.22 20.78
C LEU A 281 -19.96 1.17 21.29
N LEU A 282 -18.81 1.70 20.85
CA LEU A 282 -18.29 2.96 21.40
C LEU A 282 -18.84 4.22 20.73
N SER A 283 -18.89 4.24 19.39
CA SER A 283 -19.32 5.41 18.61
C SER A 283 -20.40 5.07 17.58
N ASN A 284 -20.38 3.86 17.05
CA ASN A 284 -21.29 3.34 16.02
C ASN A 284 -21.45 4.27 14.79
N ALA A 285 -20.35 4.85 14.30
CA ALA A 285 -20.42 5.78 13.19
C ALA A 285 -20.85 5.08 11.88
N PRO A 286 -21.77 5.66 11.08
CA PRO A 286 -22.25 5.04 9.84
C PRO A 286 -21.17 4.94 8.74
N PHE A 287 -20.12 5.75 8.84
CA PHE A 287 -18.96 5.72 7.98
C PHE A 287 -17.70 5.48 8.79
N LEU A 288 -16.70 4.88 8.14
CA LEU A 288 -15.38 4.72 8.72
C LEU A 288 -14.31 4.89 7.66
N ILE A 289 -13.12 5.34 8.03
CA ILE A 289 -11.98 5.49 7.14
C ILE A 289 -10.76 4.83 7.74
N ASN A 290 -10.02 4.07 6.94
CA ASN A 290 -8.88 3.31 7.44
C ASN A 290 -7.53 3.87 6.93
N PHE A 291 -6.50 3.73 7.76
CA PHE A 291 -5.14 4.17 7.50
C PHE A 291 -4.11 3.13 7.95
N ASP A 292 -3.04 3.01 7.16
CA ASP A 292 -1.78 2.47 7.64
C ASP A 292 -1.09 3.51 8.54
N CYS A 293 -0.30 3.05 9.53
CA CYS A 293 0.37 3.93 10.50
C CYS A 293 1.38 4.90 9.87
N ASP A 294 1.83 4.63 8.64
CA ASP A 294 2.76 5.46 7.89
C ASP A 294 2.06 6.43 6.93
N HIS A 295 0.72 6.46 6.91
CA HIS A 295 -0.07 7.41 6.14
C HIS A 295 -0.69 8.46 7.06
N TYR A 296 -0.64 9.72 6.62
CA TYR A 296 -1.16 10.86 7.36
C TYR A 296 -2.06 11.75 6.51
N ILE A 297 -2.81 12.63 7.17
CA ILE A 297 -3.70 13.60 6.53
C ILE A 297 -2.90 14.82 6.08
N ASN A 298 -2.76 14.93 4.76
CA ASN A 298 -2.07 16.03 4.13
C ASN A 298 -3.03 17.21 3.89
N ASN A 299 -4.23 16.95 3.36
CA ASN A 299 -5.28 17.94 3.18
C ASN A 299 -6.41 17.69 4.19
N SER A 300 -6.68 18.68 5.04
CA SER A 300 -7.64 18.56 6.13
C SER A 300 -9.11 18.49 5.72
N GLN A 301 -9.43 18.79 4.45
CA GLN A 301 -10.77 18.66 3.91
C GLN A 301 -11.10 17.24 3.41
N ALA A 302 -10.17 16.28 3.53
CA ALA A 302 -10.33 14.92 3.01
C ALA A 302 -11.65 14.24 3.45
N PHE A 303 -12.06 14.40 4.71
CA PHE A 303 -13.29 13.80 5.21
C PHE A 303 -14.53 14.43 4.57
N ARG A 304 -14.58 15.77 4.45
CA ARG A 304 -15.67 16.46 3.74
C ARG A 304 -15.71 16.09 2.26
N ALA A 305 -14.55 15.98 1.62
CA ALA A 305 -14.44 15.57 0.23
C ALA A 305 -15.02 14.17 -0.02
N ALA A 306 -14.76 13.22 0.87
CA ALA A 306 -15.37 11.89 0.80
C ALA A 306 -16.89 11.94 1.03
N MET A 307 -17.34 12.75 1.99
CA MET A 307 -18.77 12.90 2.30
C MET A 307 -19.58 13.48 1.15
N CYS A 308 -18.98 14.34 0.31
CA CYS A 308 -19.63 14.83 -0.91
C CYS A 308 -20.14 13.69 -1.80
N PHE A 309 -19.42 12.57 -1.84
CA PHE A 309 -19.77 11.41 -2.63
C PHE A 309 -20.66 10.42 -1.88
N MET A 310 -20.46 10.26 -0.57
CA MET A 310 -21.28 9.37 0.26
C MET A 310 -22.72 9.88 0.44
N LEU A 311 -22.89 11.21 0.48
CA LEU A 311 -24.18 11.88 0.69
C LEU A 311 -24.82 12.39 -0.61
N ASP A 312 -24.20 12.11 -1.77
CA ASP A 312 -24.75 12.53 -3.07
C ASP A 312 -26.18 11.98 -3.26
N PRO A 313 -27.21 12.83 -3.39
CA PRO A 313 -28.60 12.38 -3.52
C PRO A 313 -28.87 11.48 -4.73
N ARG A 314 -27.99 11.52 -5.75
CA ARG A 314 -28.19 10.78 -7.02
C ARG A 314 -27.85 9.30 -6.89
N ASP A 315 -26.73 8.96 -6.26
CA ASP A 315 -26.25 7.56 -6.15
C ASP A 315 -25.40 7.29 -4.90
N GLY A 316 -25.26 8.25 -3.97
CA GLY A 316 -24.40 8.13 -2.77
C GLY A 316 -24.80 6.98 -1.85
N GLN A 317 -26.11 6.69 -1.75
CA GLN A 317 -26.63 5.56 -1.00
C GLN A 317 -26.17 4.18 -1.54
N ASN A 318 -25.82 4.08 -2.83
CA ASN A 318 -25.28 2.85 -3.44
C ASN A 318 -23.74 2.81 -3.45
N THR A 319 -23.08 3.80 -2.85
CA THR A 319 -21.62 3.84 -2.70
C THR A 319 -21.23 3.11 -1.42
N ALA A 320 -20.43 2.04 -1.58
CA ALA A 320 -19.85 1.29 -0.46
C ALA A 320 -18.61 1.98 0.07
N PHE A 321 -17.74 2.50 -0.81
CA PHE A 321 -16.53 3.16 -0.38
C PHE A 321 -16.02 4.25 -1.34
N VAL A 322 -15.29 5.22 -0.80
CA VAL A 322 -14.56 6.26 -1.51
C VAL A 322 -13.06 6.02 -1.30
N GLN A 323 -12.34 5.69 -2.37
CA GLN A 323 -10.89 5.47 -2.37
C GLN A 323 -10.16 6.75 -2.76
N PHE A 324 -9.15 7.13 -1.99
CA PHE A 324 -8.22 8.21 -2.34
C PHE A 324 -6.94 7.66 -2.98
N PRO A 325 -6.24 8.45 -3.82
CA PRO A 325 -4.90 8.13 -4.29
C PRO A 325 -3.93 8.01 -3.11
N GLN A 326 -3.11 6.95 -3.11
CA GLN A 326 -1.94 6.90 -2.21
C GLN A 326 -0.83 7.71 -2.86
N ARG A 327 -0.26 8.65 -2.10
CA ARG A 327 0.88 9.46 -2.51
C ARG A 327 1.99 9.26 -1.50
N PHE A 328 3.23 9.29 -1.96
CA PHE A 328 4.39 9.03 -1.12
C PHE A 328 5.30 10.24 -1.07
N ASP A 329 5.86 10.47 0.12
CA ASP A 329 6.96 11.40 0.35
C ASP A 329 8.31 10.68 0.15
N ASP A 330 9.39 11.46 0.07
CA ASP A 330 10.78 11.00 0.03
C ASP A 330 11.12 9.96 -1.07
N VAL A 331 10.37 10.00 -2.17
CA VAL A 331 10.70 9.25 -3.38
C VAL A 331 11.87 9.95 -4.10
N ASP A 332 12.82 9.16 -4.62
CA ASP A 332 13.95 9.71 -5.35
C ASP A 332 13.47 10.54 -6.57
N PRO A 333 14.15 11.65 -6.92
CA PRO A 333 13.70 12.54 -7.99
C PRO A 333 13.55 11.88 -9.37
N THR A 334 14.24 10.77 -9.62
CA THR A 334 14.17 10.03 -10.88
C THR A 334 13.17 8.88 -10.87
N ASP A 335 12.53 8.65 -9.71
CA ASP A 335 11.63 7.54 -9.37
C ASP A 335 12.08 6.20 -9.98
N ARG A 336 13.32 5.82 -9.68
CA ARG A 336 14.01 4.66 -10.25
C ARG A 336 13.22 3.36 -10.10
N TYR A 337 12.48 3.22 -9.00
CA TYR A 337 11.70 2.02 -8.68
C TYR A 337 10.19 2.21 -8.87
N ALA A 338 9.78 3.28 -9.56
CA ALA A 338 8.37 3.59 -9.85
C ALA A 338 7.47 3.55 -8.61
N ASN A 339 7.96 4.09 -7.49
CA ASN A 339 7.28 4.11 -6.20
C ASN A 339 6.04 5.00 -6.20
N HIS A 340 6.01 6.09 -6.99
CA HIS A 340 4.79 6.90 -7.10
C HIS A 340 3.64 6.14 -7.78
N ASN A 341 3.95 5.14 -8.60
CA ASN A 341 2.99 4.30 -9.32
C ASN A 341 1.88 5.11 -10.03
N ARG A 342 2.26 6.24 -10.66
CA ARG A 342 1.34 7.22 -11.25
C ARG A 342 0.44 6.62 -12.33
N VAL A 343 0.97 5.72 -13.16
CA VAL A 343 0.18 5.04 -14.21
C VAL A 343 -1.03 4.31 -13.63
N PHE A 344 -0.86 3.63 -12.48
CA PHE A 344 -1.94 2.93 -11.81
C PHE A 344 -2.93 3.89 -11.15
N PHE A 345 -2.45 4.84 -10.34
CA PHE A 345 -3.33 5.75 -9.59
C PHE A 345 -4.03 6.79 -10.47
N ASP A 346 -3.35 7.33 -11.48
CA ASP A 346 -3.86 8.42 -12.31
C ASP A 346 -4.34 7.94 -13.68
N GLY A 347 -4.01 6.72 -14.11
CA GLY A 347 -4.57 6.10 -15.32
C GLY A 347 -5.64 5.05 -14.98
N THR A 348 -5.20 3.94 -14.39
CA THR A 348 -6.07 2.78 -14.14
C THR A 348 -7.21 3.09 -13.17
N MET A 349 -6.97 3.76 -12.03
CA MET A 349 -8.05 4.04 -11.08
C MET A 349 -9.09 5.02 -11.63
N LEU A 350 -8.66 6.03 -12.41
CA LEU A 350 -9.60 6.93 -13.11
C LEU A 350 -10.47 6.18 -14.12
N SER A 351 -9.88 5.20 -14.80
CA SER A 351 -10.58 4.29 -15.72
C SER A 351 -11.67 3.49 -15.01
N LEU A 352 -11.34 2.86 -13.88
CA LEU A 352 -12.30 2.09 -13.09
C LEU A 352 -13.41 2.96 -12.49
N ASN A 353 -13.12 4.23 -12.20
CA ASN A 353 -14.10 5.19 -11.69
C ASN A 353 -15.24 5.49 -12.70
N GLY A 354 -15.01 5.24 -13.99
CA GLY A 354 -16.02 5.32 -15.05
C GLY A 354 -16.88 4.06 -15.20
N LEU A 355 -16.52 2.97 -14.53
CA LEU A 355 -17.23 1.69 -14.52
C LEU A 355 -18.06 1.56 -13.23
N GLN A 356 -17.79 0.52 -12.43
CA GLN A 356 -18.42 0.30 -11.13
C GLN A 356 -17.66 1.00 -9.99
N GLY A 357 -16.40 1.39 -10.23
CA GLY A 357 -15.55 2.15 -9.32
C GLY A 357 -14.18 1.50 -9.07
N PRO A 358 -13.26 2.21 -8.39
CA PRO A 358 -11.92 1.72 -8.07
C PRO A 358 -11.95 0.49 -7.15
N SER A 359 -10.89 -0.32 -7.19
CA SER A 359 -10.66 -1.35 -6.17
C SER A 359 -10.23 -0.71 -4.84
N TYR A 360 -10.48 -1.39 -3.73
CA TYR A 360 -9.93 -1.00 -2.43
C TYR A 360 -8.43 -1.38 -2.35
N LEU A 361 -7.59 -0.46 -1.87
CA LEU A 361 -6.12 -0.58 -1.89
C LEU A 361 -5.46 -0.53 -0.50
N GLY A 362 -6.23 -0.78 0.56
CA GLY A 362 -5.68 -1.03 1.89
C GLY A 362 -5.58 0.19 2.82
N THR A 363 -5.59 1.42 2.32
CA THR A 363 -5.49 2.66 3.13
C THR A 363 -6.18 3.84 2.45
N GLY A 364 -6.50 4.88 3.22
CA GLY A 364 -7.12 6.11 2.74
C GLY A 364 -8.48 5.86 2.08
N THR A 365 -9.28 4.95 2.65
CA THR A 365 -10.57 4.54 2.06
C THR A 365 -11.69 4.73 3.05
N MET A 366 -12.66 5.57 2.70
CA MET A 366 -13.86 5.75 3.51
C MET A 366 -14.91 4.73 3.10
N PHE A 367 -15.32 3.87 4.02
CA PHE A 367 -16.36 2.88 3.86
C PHE A 367 -17.67 3.32 4.48
N ARG A 368 -18.77 2.83 3.90
CA ARG A 368 -20.06 2.72 4.56
C ARG A 368 -20.05 1.47 5.44
N ARG A 369 -20.30 1.63 6.74
CA ARG A 369 -20.28 0.55 7.73
C ARG A 369 -21.20 -0.62 7.35
N ALA A 370 -22.40 -0.33 6.85
CA ALA A 370 -23.33 -1.35 6.37
C ALA A 370 -22.74 -2.25 5.25
N ALA A 371 -21.93 -1.70 4.34
CA ALA A 371 -21.30 -2.50 3.28
C ALA A 371 -20.25 -3.47 3.85
N LEU A 372 -19.52 -3.06 4.89
CA LEU A 372 -18.59 -3.93 5.61
C LEU A 372 -19.31 -5.07 6.31
N TYR A 373 -20.50 -4.82 6.87
CA TYR A 373 -21.36 -5.87 7.42
C TYR A 373 -21.93 -6.87 6.38
N GLY A 374 -21.58 -6.73 5.10
CA GLY A 374 -22.01 -7.65 4.05
C GLY A 374 -23.45 -7.41 3.59
N MET A 375 -24.01 -6.25 3.93
CA MET A 375 -25.35 -5.85 3.54
C MET A 375 -25.38 -5.48 2.06
N GLU A 376 -26.48 -5.78 1.39
CA GLU A 376 -26.68 -5.38 0.00
C GLU A 376 -26.98 -3.86 -0.09
N PRO A 377 -26.59 -3.20 -1.20
CA PRO A 377 -26.92 -1.79 -1.41
C PRO A 377 -28.44 -1.61 -1.52
N PRO A 378 -28.98 -0.41 -1.20
CA PRO A 378 -30.41 -0.15 -1.23
C PRO A 378 -31.10 -0.57 -2.54
N ARG A 379 -30.44 -0.40 -3.69
CA ARG A 379 -30.94 -0.85 -5.00
C ARG A 379 -31.25 -2.35 -5.09
N TRP A 380 -30.53 -3.19 -4.35
CA TRP A 380 -30.65 -4.65 -4.39
C TRP A 380 -31.18 -5.26 -3.10
N ARG A 381 -31.31 -4.46 -2.04
CA ARG A 381 -31.70 -4.90 -0.69
C ARG A 381 -33.17 -5.34 -0.68
N ALA A 382 -33.41 -6.58 -0.24
CA ALA A 382 -34.75 -7.05 0.12
C ALA A 382 -35.18 -6.53 1.50
N ASP A 383 -36.49 -6.55 1.80
CA ASP A 383 -37.13 -6.02 3.02
C ASP A 383 -36.31 -6.20 4.31
N THR A 384 -36.34 -5.18 5.19
CA THR A 384 -35.61 -5.06 6.47
C THR A 384 -35.74 -6.29 7.38
N ILE A 385 -36.81 -7.07 7.24
CA ILE A 385 -37.07 -8.31 7.98
C ILE A 385 -35.97 -9.37 7.76
N LYS A 386 -35.39 -9.47 6.56
CA LYS A 386 -34.31 -10.43 6.25
C LYS A 386 -32.96 -10.07 6.89
N VAL A 387 -32.78 -8.80 7.24
CA VAL A 387 -31.56 -8.32 7.92
C VAL A 387 -31.55 -8.81 9.36
N ILE A 388 -32.69 -8.63 10.04
CA ILE A 388 -32.88 -9.04 11.43
C ILE A 388 -32.77 -10.56 11.58
N SER A 389 -33.25 -11.34 10.60
CA SER A 389 -33.11 -12.81 10.64
C SER A 389 -31.67 -13.29 10.56
N LYS A 390 -30.78 -12.56 9.86
CA LYS A 390 -29.35 -12.86 9.78
C LYS A 390 -28.54 -12.31 10.95
N ALA A 391 -29.12 -11.44 11.76
CA ALA A 391 -28.43 -10.73 12.83
C ALA A 391 -27.78 -11.69 13.86
N LYS A 392 -28.41 -12.84 14.12
CA LYS A 392 -27.88 -13.89 15.01
C LYS A 392 -26.64 -14.61 14.45
N GLU A 393 -26.35 -14.47 13.15
CA GLU A 393 -25.16 -15.07 12.53
C GLU A 393 -23.89 -14.26 12.84
N PHE A 394 -24.01 -13.00 13.24
CA PHE A 394 -22.85 -12.09 13.46
C PHE A 394 -22.09 -12.32 14.77
N GLY A 395 -22.61 -13.18 15.65
CA GLY A 395 -21.97 -13.55 16.91
C GLY A 395 -22.98 -13.75 18.04
N GLN A 396 -22.47 -13.97 19.25
CA GLN A 396 -23.30 -14.24 20.43
C GLN A 396 -23.71 -12.96 21.20
N SER A 397 -23.07 -11.83 20.90
CA SER A 397 -23.29 -10.56 21.59
C SER A 397 -24.61 -9.90 21.15
N THR A 398 -25.59 -9.86 22.04
CA THR A 398 -26.88 -9.18 21.78
C THR A 398 -26.73 -7.66 21.73
N LEU A 399 -25.87 -7.09 22.57
CA LEU A 399 -25.58 -5.65 22.58
C LEU A 399 -24.95 -5.20 21.26
N PHE A 400 -23.94 -5.93 20.77
CA PHE A 400 -23.32 -5.65 19.48
C PHE A 400 -24.32 -5.79 18.33
N ILE A 401 -25.12 -6.85 18.32
CA ILE A 401 -26.13 -7.07 17.28
C ILE A 401 -27.16 -5.94 17.24
N ASN A 402 -27.66 -5.50 18.40
CA ASN A 402 -28.62 -4.40 18.47
C ASN A 402 -27.98 -3.10 17.97
N SER A 403 -26.77 -2.78 18.44
CA SER A 403 -26.05 -1.59 17.98
C SER A 403 -25.77 -1.62 16.47
N MET A 404 -25.41 -2.79 15.93
CA MET A 404 -25.22 -2.99 14.51
C MET A 404 -26.50 -2.69 13.71
N ILE A 405 -27.66 -3.18 14.17
CA ILE A 405 -28.95 -2.91 13.52
C ILE A 405 -29.28 -1.42 13.56
N ASP A 406 -29.06 -0.77 14.71
CA ASP A 406 -29.28 0.66 14.88
C ASP A 406 -28.39 1.48 13.94
N GLY A 407 -27.10 1.16 13.84
CA GLY A 407 -26.13 1.82 12.97
C GLY A 407 -26.41 1.62 11.48
N VAL A 408 -27.12 0.55 11.10
CA VAL A 408 -27.61 0.36 9.72
C VAL A 408 -28.79 1.28 9.40
N ASN A 409 -29.62 1.61 10.39
CA ASN A 409 -30.81 2.45 10.24
C ASN A 409 -30.54 3.94 10.49
N GLN A 410 -29.49 4.28 11.24
CA GLN A 410 -29.11 5.65 11.58
C GLN A 410 -28.08 6.20 10.58
N GLU A 411 -28.48 7.20 9.78
CA GLU A 411 -27.57 7.86 8.83
C GLU A 411 -26.76 9.03 9.46
N LEU A 412 -27.06 9.47 10.68
CA LEU A 412 -26.67 10.82 11.15
C LEU A 412 -26.00 10.95 12.54
N SER A 413 -26.13 9.97 13.45
CA SER A 413 -25.63 10.10 14.84
C SER A 413 -24.47 9.17 15.16
N ILE A 414 -23.48 9.71 15.89
CA ILE A 414 -22.65 8.94 16.83
C ILE A 414 -23.49 8.88 18.10
N THR A 415 -23.85 7.69 18.57
CA THR A 415 -24.51 7.55 19.88
C THR A 415 -23.39 7.24 20.88
N PRO A 416 -22.91 8.21 21.67
CA PRO A 416 -21.90 7.91 22.68
C PRO A 416 -22.53 7.02 23.75
N ILE A 417 -21.96 5.83 23.95
CA ILE A 417 -22.34 4.97 25.07
C ILE A 417 -21.42 5.30 26.26
N PHE A 418 -22.01 5.67 27.39
CA PHE A 418 -21.29 5.77 28.65
C PHE A 418 -20.74 4.38 29.00
N LEU A 419 -19.43 4.27 29.26
CA LEU A 419 -18.75 3.02 29.61
C LEU A 419 -19.23 2.50 30.97
N GLU A 420 -20.41 1.89 31.00
CA GLU A 420 -20.87 1.09 32.12
C GLU A 420 -20.08 -0.22 32.21
N GLU A 421 -20.05 -0.84 33.39
CA GLU A 421 -19.33 -2.10 33.62
C GLU A 421 -19.81 -3.23 32.69
N SER A 422 -21.10 -3.21 32.32
CA SER A 422 -21.71 -4.09 31.33
C SER A 422 -21.06 -3.97 29.95
N VAL A 423 -20.76 -2.75 29.50
CA VAL A 423 -20.11 -2.47 28.21
C VAL A 423 -18.66 -2.95 28.23
N ASN A 424 -17.94 -2.79 29.33
CA ASN A 424 -16.55 -3.25 29.45
C ASN A 424 -16.41 -4.78 29.34
N ASN A 425 -17.33 -5.53 29.95
CA ASN A 425 -17.38 -6.99 29.81
C ASN A 425 -17.70 -7.41 28.37
N GLU A 426 -18.60 -6.68 27.72
CA GLU A 426 -18.96 -6.93 26.32
C GLU A 426 -17.78 -6.64 25.37
N LEU A 427 -17.10 -5.51 25.55
CA LEU A 427 -15.90 -5.15 24.79
C LEU A 427 -14.83 -6.23 24.90
N SER A 428 -14.62 -6.76 26.10
CA SER A 428 -13.68 -7.86 26.32
C SER A 428 -14.06 -9.11 25.51
N THR A 429 -15.35 -9.44 25.46
CA THR A 429 -15.88 -10.57 24.67
C THR A 429 -15.69 -10.37 23.16
N LEU A 430 -15.98 -9.17 22.62
CA LEU A 430 -15.83 -8.85 21.20
C LEU A 430 -14.38 -8.91 20.70
N MET A 431 -13.43 -8.70 21.61
CA MET A 431 -12.00 -8.73 21.35
C MET A 431 -11.37 -10.12 21.43
N THR A 432 -12.14 -11.14 21.83
CA THR A 432 -11.63 -12.50 21.95
C THR A 432 -11.29 -13.11 20.61
N CYS A 433 -10.24 -13.94 20.57
CA CYS A 433 -9.82 -14.59 19.32
C CYS A 433 -10.82 -15.66 18.83
N ALA A 434 -11.68 -16.16 19.72
CA ALA A 434 -12.70 -17.15 19.42
C ALA A 434 -14.06 -16.52 19.03
N TYR A 435 -14.23 -15.20 19.13
CA TYR A 435 -15.51 -14.54 18.81
C TYR A 435 -16.01 -14.84 17.39
N GLU A 436 -15.05 -15.02 16.47
CA GLU A 436 -15.32 -15.21 15.05
C GLU A 436 -15.56 -16.69 14.68
N ASP A 437 -15.38 -17.62 15.62
CA ASP A 437 -15.50 -19.05 15.36
C ASP A 437 -16.95 -19.44 14.99
N GLY A 438 -17.10 -20.09 13.84
CA GLY A 438 -18.42 -20.49 13.32
C GLY A 438 -19.28 -19.34 12.79
N THR A 439 -18.76 -18.11 12.75
CA THR A 439 -19.46 -16.92 12.24
C THR A 439 -19.07 -16.62 10.77
N PRO A 440 -19.77 -15.71 10.06
CA PRO A 440 -19.41 -15.30 8.70
C PRO A 440 -18.31 -14.23 8.65
N TRP A 441 -17.74 -13.81 9.79
CA TRP A 441 -16.62 -12.87 9.85
C TRP A 441 -15.43 -13.35 9.03
N GLY A 442 -14.84 -12.44 8.27
CA GLY A 442 -13.74 -12.74 7.36
C GLY A 442 -14.11 -13.47 6.08
N ARG A 443 -15.38 -13.89 5.93
CA ARG A 443 -15.88 -14.56 4.72
C ARG A 443 -16.86 -13.66 3.98
N ASP A 444 -17.96 -13.34 4.62
CA ASP A 444 -19.06 -12.53 4.06
C ASP A 444 -19.20 -11.17 4.74
N VAL A 445 -18.60 -11.03 5.93
CA VAL A 445 -18.64 -9.86 6.81
C VAL A 445 -17.21 -9.39 7.07
N GLY A 446 -17.01 -8.08 7.10
CA GLY A 446 -15.72 -7.49 7.42
C GLY A 446 -14.72 -7.51 6.27
N TRP A 447 -13.43 -7.57 6.62
CA TRP A 447 -12.32 -7.73 5.69
C TRP A 447 -12.04 -9.20 5.43
N VAL A 448 -11.83 -9.59 4.17
CA VAL A 448 -11.75 -11.02 3.79
C VAL A 448 -10.45 -11.68 4.28
N TYR A 449 -10.57 -12.85 4.89
CA TYR A 449 -9.47 -13.61 5.51
C TYR A 449 -8.75 -14.56 4.54
N ASN A 450 -7.61 -15.08 5.00
CA ASN A 450 -6.81 -16.14 4.35
C ASN A 450 -6.27 -15.80 2.94
N ILE A 451 -6.25 -14.51 2.58
CA ILE A 451 -5.67 -14.01 1.32
C ILE A 451 -4.72 -12.86 1.65
N ALA A 452 -3.54 -12.82 1.01
CA ALA A 452 -2.51 -11.82 1.28
C ALA A 452 -2.84 -10.40 0.82
N THR A 453 -3.77 -10.27 -0.13
CA THR A 453 -4.35 -9.01 -0.62
C THR A 453 -5.81 -8.94 -0.19
N GLU A 454 -6.05 -8.89 1.12
CA GLU A 454 -7.39 -8.81 1.70
C GLU A 454 -8.14 -7.57 1.22
N ASP A 455 -7.40 -6.52 0.88
CA ASP A 455 -7.90 -5.24 0.39
C ASP A 455 -8.67 -5.39 -0.93
N VAL A 456 -8.00 -5.86 -1.98
CA VAL A 456 -8.60 -6.02 -3.31
C VAL A 456 -9.79 -6.99 -3.26
N VAL A 457 -9.66 -8.07 -2.48
CA VAL A 457 -10.73 -9.07 -2.34
C VAL A 457 -11.94 -8.53 -1.57
N THR A 458 -11.72 -7.70 -0.55
CA THR A 458 -12.82 -7.04 0.18
C THR A 458 -13.58 -6.07 -0.74
N GLY A 459 -12.85 -5.28 -1.55
CA GLY A 459 -13.47 -4.43 -2.57
C GLY A 459 -14.24 -5.24 -3.62
N PHE A 460 -13.66 -6.35 -4.09
CA PHE A 460 -14.32 -7.28 -5.01
C PHE A 460 -15.61 -7.86 -4.44
N ARG A 461 -15.61 -8.29 -3.17
CA ARG A 461 -16.80 -8.81 -2.47
C ARG A 461 -17.94 -7.78 -2.50
N MET A 462 -17.65 -6.53 -2.16
CA MET A 462 -18.65 -5.46 -2.18
C MET A 462 -19.18 -5.19 -3.60
N HIS A 463 -18.31 -5.12 -4.61
CA HIS A 463 -18.73 -4.95 -6.01
C HIS A 463 -19.56 -6.14 -6.52
N ARG A 464 -19.22 -7.37 -6.11
CA ARG A 464 -19.98 -8.58 -6.45
C ARG A 464 -21.40 -8.56 -5.87
N GLN A 465 -21.59 -7.93 -4.71
CA GLN A 465 -22.92 -7.70 -4.11
C GLN A 465 -23.74 -6.62 -4.84
N GLY A 466 -23.10 -5.84 -5.72
CA GLY A 466 -23.73 -4.77 -6.52
C GLY A 466 -23.46 -3.36 -6.00
N TRP A 467 -22.60 -3.20 -4.99
CA TRP A 467 -22.17 -1.89 -4.54
C TRP A 467 -21.31 -1.17 -5.59
N ARG A 468 -21.30 0.16 -5.53
CA ARG A 468 -20.37 1.00 -6.28
C ARG A 468 -19.28 1.54 -5.36
N SER A 469 -18.22 2.02 -5.97
CA SER A 469 -17.17 2.78 -5.27
C SER A 469 -16.80 4.01 -6.08
N ILE A 470 -16.15 4.97 -5.43
CA ILE A 470 -15.79 6.24 -6.03
C ILE A 470 -14.32 6.53 -5.80
N TYR A 471 -13.64 7.00 -6.84
CA TYR A 471 -12.28 7.49 -6.73
C TYR A 471 -12.28 9.01 -6.53
N CYS A 472 -11.79 9.47 -5.38
CA CYS A 472 -11.73 10.88 -5.00
C CYS A 472 -10.28 11.37 -5.09
N SER A 473 -10.01 12.24 -6.06
CA SER A 473 -8.70 12.88 -6.22
C SER A 473 -8.87 14.38 -6.02
N ILE A 474 -8.29 14.89 -4.93
CA ILE A 474 -8.28 16.31 -4.57
C ILE A 474 -6.86 16.87 -4.59
N GLU A 475 -6.76 18.18 -4.77
CA GLU A 475 -5.49 18.92 -4.80
C GLU A 475 -5.53 20.03 -3.74
N PRO A 476 -4.55 20.13 -2.81
CA PRO A 476 -3.47 19.17 -2.56
C PRO A 476 -3.97 17.77 -2.19
N ALA A 477 -3.12 16.75 -2.40
CA ALA A 477 -3.48 15.35 -2.15
C ALA A 477 -4.04 15.13 -0.73
N ALA A 478 -5.09 14.32 -0.61
CA ALA A 478 -5.73 14.04 0.68
C ALA A 478 -4.77 13.43 1.70
N PHE A 479 -4.06 12.38 1.28
CA PHE A 479 -3.21 11.58 2.14
C PHE A 479 -1.84 11.41 1.51
N ARG A 480 -0.84 11.34 2.37
CA ARG A 480 0.56 11.04 2.02
C ARG A 480 1.12 10.02 2.99
N GLY A 481 2.10 9.24 2.55
CA GLY A 481 2.80 8.29 3.40
C GLY A 481 4.22 8.03 2.94
N THR A 482 4.87 7.03 3.52
CA THR A 482 6.26 6.69 3.19
C THR A 482 6.36 5.56 2.17
N ALA A 483 7.16 5.73 1.13
CA ALA A 483 7.46 4.65 0.17
C ALA A 483 8.61 3.75 0.66
N PRO A 484 8.68 2.47 0.23
CA PRO A 484 9.89 1.66 0.40
C PRO A 484 11.09 2.31 -0.29
N ILE A 485 12.20 2.42 0.42
CA ILE A 485 13.34 3.19 -0.08
C ILE A 485 14.22 2.33 -1.00
N ASN A 486 14.51 1.07 -0.62
CA ASN A 486 15.43 0.20 -1.39
C ASN A 486 14.72 -0.78 -2.34
N LEU A 487 15.48 -1.27 -3.32
CA LEU A 487 14.99 -2.21 -4.35
C LEU A 487 14.41 -3.48 -3.73
N THR A 488 15.09 -4.06 -2.74
CA THR A 488 14.71 -5.36 -2.18
C THR A 488 13.37 -5.30 -1.45
N GLU A 489 13.14 -4.27 -0.62
CA GLU A 489 11.85 -4.06 0.04
C GLU A 489 10.73 -3.84 -0.96
N ARG A 490 11.00 -3.03 -2.00
CA ARG A 490 10.04 -2.80 -3.07
C ARG A 490 9.66 -4.10 -3.80
N LEU A 491 10.63 -4.96 -4.13
CA LEU A 491 10.36 -6.25 -4.78
C LEU A 491 9.62 -7.24 -3.86
N LEU A 492 9.94 -7.27 -2.57
CA LEU A 492 9.21 -8.08 -1.57
C LEU A 492 7.75 -7.61 -1.41
N GLN A 493 7.50 -6.31 -1.49
CA GLN A 493 6.15 -5.76 -1.48
C GLN A 493 5.36 -6.23 -2.72
N VAL A 494 5.94 -6.10 -3.92
CA VAL A 494 5.31 -6.56 -5.17
C VAL A 494 5.10 -8.08 -5.16
N LEU A 495 5.97 -8.83 -4.50
CA LEU A 495 5.82 -10.29 -4.35
C LEU A 495 4.55 -10.63 -3.55
N ARG A 496 4.28 -9.92 -2.45
CA ARG A 496 3.03 -10.10 -1.68
C ARG A 496 1.80 -9.77 -2.53
N TRP A 497 1.84 -8.67 -3.28
CA TRP A 497 0.74 -8.27 -4.15
C TRP A 497 0.49 -9.30 -5.26
N SER A 498 1.55 -9.78 -5.90
CA SER A 498 1.46 -10.78 -6.98
C SER A 498 0.96 -12.13 -6.45
N GLY A 499 1.46 -12.56 -5.29
CA GLY A 499 1.00 -13.77 -4.61
C GLY A 499 -0.50 -13.68 -4.27
N GLY A 500 -0.93 -12.62 -3.59
CA GLY A 500 -2.34 -12.42 -3.24
C GLY A 500 -3.27 -12.27 -4.45
N SER A 501 -2.79 -11.65 -5.54
CA SER A 501 -3.54 -11.56 -6.80
C SER A 501 -3.83 -12.95 -7.39
N LEU A 502 -2.83 -13.83 -7.39
CA LEU A 502 -3.01 -15.22 -7.82
C LEU A 502 -3.88 -16.01 -6.83
N GLU A 503 -3.77 -15.76 -5.52
CA GLU A 503 -4.66 -16.38 -4.52
C GLU A 503 -6.12 -16.01 -4.80
N MET A 504 -6.38 -14.73 -5.09
CA MET A 504 -7.71 -14.28 -5.49
C MET A 504 -8.21 -15.04 -6.73
N PHE A 505 -7.39 -15.19 -7.77
CA PHE A 505 -7.75 -15.94 -8.98
C PHE A 505 -8.11 -17.40 -8.69
N PHE A 506 -7.37 -18.09 -7.84
CA PHE A 506 -7.62 -19.51 -7.53
C PHE A 506 -8.60 -19.72 -6.35
N SER A 507 -9.18 -18.64 -5.82
CA SER A 507 -10.16 -18.70 -4.73
C SER A 507 -11.61 -18.57 -5.23
N HIS A 508 -12.57 -18.64 -4.30
CA HIS A 508 -13.98 -18.33 -4.57
C HIS A 508 -14.23 -16.85 -4.97
N SER A 509 -13.21 -15.99 -4.82
CA SER A 509 -13.22 -14.58 -5.25
C SER A 509 -12.74 -14.37 -6.69
N ASN A 510 -12.74 -15.42 -7.51
CA ASN A 510 -12.42 -15.32 -8.93
C ASN A 510 -13.49 -14.49 -9.69
N ALA A 511 -13.03 -13.57 -10.53
CA ALA A 511 -13.87 -12.72 -11.36
C ALA A 511 -14.79 -13.50 -12.34
N PHE A 512 -14.41 -14.71 -12.77
CA PHE A 512 -15.27 -15.58 -13.58
C PHE A 512 -16.53 -16.06 -12.85
N LEU A 513 -16.47 -16.13 -11.52
CA LEU A 513 -17.58 -16.56 -10.66
C LEU A 513 -18.49 -15.38 -10.27
N ALA A 514 -18.20 -14.16 -10.74
CA ALA A 514 -18.99 -12.98 -10.41
C ALA A 514 -20.37 -13.02 -11.09
N GLY A 515 -21.42 -12.79 -10.29
CA GLY A 515 -22.81 -12.74 -10.76
C GLY A 515 -23.15 -11.48 -11.55
N PRO A 516 -24.40 -11.37 -12.06
CA PRO A 516 -24.84 -10.32 -12.98
C PRO A 516 -24.72 -8.89 -12.43
N ARG A 517 -24.68 -8.74 -11.09
CA ARG A 517 -24.58 -7.43 -10.41
C ARG A 517 -23.23 -6.73 -10.62
N MET A 518 -22.18 -7.47 -11.00
CA MET A 518 -20.89 -6.86 -11.36
C MET A 518 -20.85 -6.56 -12.86
N GLN A 519 -20.50 -5.33 -13.23
CA GLN A 519 -20.43 -4.90 -14.63
C GLN A 519 -19.39 -5.71 -15.42
N HIS A 520 -19.64 -5.97 -16.71
CA HIS A 520 -18.76 -6.80 -17.54
C HIS A 520 -17.32 -6.27 -17.62
N LEU A 521 -17.14 -4.97 -17.88
CA LEU A 521 -15.80 -4.35 -17.91
C LEU A 521 -15.13 -4.35 -16.52
N GLN A 522 -15.90 -4.26 -15.43
CA GLN A 522 -15.37 -4.39 -14.07
C GLN A 522 -14.85 -5.81 -13.80
N ARG A 523 -15.55 -6.85 -14.30
CA ARG A 523 -15.08 -8.25 -14.21
C ARG A 523 -13.78 -8.44 -14.97
N ILE A 524 -13.67 -7.86 -16.16
CA ILE A 524 -12.43 -7.88 -16.96
C ILE A 524 -11.29 -7.19 -16.20
N ALA A 525 -11.56 -6.06 -15.56
CA ALA A 525 -10.56 -5.37 -14.74
C ALA A 525 -10.05 -6.24 -13.57
N TYR A 526 -10.96 -6.86 -12.80
CA TYR A 526 -10.55 -7.77 -11.72
C TYR A 526 -9.85 -9.03 -12.23
N LEU A 527 -10.26 -9.55 -13.39
CA LEU A 527 -9.56 -10.65 -14.04
C LEU A 527 -8.12 -10.26 -14.38
N ASN A 528 -7.91 -9.10 -14.99
CA ASN A 528 -6.56 -8.56 -15.26
C ASN A 528 -5.74 -8.41 -13.97
N MET A 529 -6.32 -7.79 -12.93
CA MET A 529 -5.67 -7.60 -11.62
C MET A 529 -5.29 -8.92 -10.93
N SER A 530 -6.05 -10.00 -11.14
CA SER A 530 -5.78 -11.29 -10.52
C SER A 530 -4.82 -12.18 -11.33
N THR A 531 -4.69 -11.96 -12.65
CA THR A 531 -3.94 -12.85 -13.56
C THR A 531 -2.64 -12.25 -14.11
N TYR A 532 -2.38 -10.96 -13.92
CA TYR A 532 -1.18 -10.31 -14.47
C TYR A 532 0.15 -11.04 -14.18
N PRO A 533 0.39 -11.72 -13.02
CA PRO A 533 1.67 -12.36 -12.78
C PRO A 533 1.96 -13.54 -13.74
N ILE A 534 0.93 -14.16 -14.32
CA ILE A 534 1.06 -15.33 -15.22
C ILE A 534 1.88 -14.99 -16.48
N VAL A 535 1.88 -13.71 -16.89
CA VAL A 535 2.65 -13.21 -18.04
C VAL A 535 4.15 -13.53 -17.96
N THR A 536 4.67 -13.74 -16.74
CA THR A 536 6.08 -14.07 -16.49
C THR A 536 6.57 -15.31 -17.23
N ILE A 537 5.69 -16.31 -17.41
CA ILE A 537 6.05 -17.58 -18.07
C ILE A 537 6.51 -17.29 -19.51
N PHE A 538 5.83 -16.37 -20.19
CA PHE A 538 6.14 -15.97 -21.54
C PHE A 538 7.26 -14.94 -21.59
N ILE A 539 7.24 -13.92 -20.72
CA ILE A 539 8.30 -12.89 -20.69
C ILE A 539 9.67 -13.51 -20.40
N LEU A 540 9.78 -14.42 -19.43
CA LEU A 540 11.04 -15.11 -19.16
C LEU A 540 11.50 -15.96 -20.34
N ALA A 541 10.59 -16.68 -20.99
CA ALA A 541 10.94 -17.48 -22.17
C ALA A 541 11.51 -16.58 -23.28
N TYR A 542 10.83 -15.47 -23.60
CA TYR A 542 11.28 -14.51 -24.62
C TYR A 542 12.64 -13.92 -24.29
N ASN A 543 12.83 -13.49 -23.04
CA ASN A 543 14.08 -12.86 -22.59
C ASN A 543 15.26 -13.85 -22.51
N LEU A 544 14.99 -15.16 -22.46
CA LEU A 544 16.01 -16.21 -22.43
C LEU A 544 16.22 -16.93 -23.78
N PHE A 545 15.36 -16.72 -24.78
CA PHE A 545 15.58 -17.22 -26.14
C PHE A 545 16.95 -16.84 -26.74
N PRO A 546 17.54 -15.66 -26.45
CA PRO A 546 18.88 -15.32 -26.95
C PRO A 546 19.99 -16.30 -26.50
N VAL A 547 19.77 -17.15 -25.49
CA VAL A 547 20.69 -18.26 -25.14
C VAL A 547 21.01 -19.13 -26.35
N MET A 548 20.04 -19.36 -27.24
CA MET A 548 20.24 -20.18 -28.44
C MET A 548 21.36 -19.62 -29.34
N TRP A 549 21.58 -18.31 -29.32
CA TRP A 549 22.62 -17.66 -30.13
C TRP A 549 24.02 -17.88 -29.57
N LEU A 550 24.14 -18.21 -28.29
CA LEU A 550 25.40 -18.56 -27.63
C LEU A 550 25.87 -19.96 -28.04
N ILE A 551 24.93 -20.87 -28.27
CA ILE A 551 25.19 -22.30 -28.50
C ILE A 551 25.24 -22.62 -30.00
N SER A 552 24.27 -22.12 -30.76
CA SER A 552 24.14 -22.43 -32.19
C SER A 552 24.97 -21.49 -33.06
N GLU A 553 25.53 -22.02 -34.15
CA GLU A 553 26.11 -21.18 -35.20
C GLU A 553 25.03 -20.50 -36.04
N GLN A 554 23.80 -21.03 -36.08
CA GLN A 554 22.70 -20.40 -36.81
C GLN A 554 21.83 -19.54 -35.90
N PHE A 555 21.47 -18.36 -36.39
CA PHE A 555 20.43 -17.54 -35.77
C PHE A 555 19.06 -18.12 -36.10
N TYR A 556 18.39 -18.67 -35.09
CA TYR A 556 16.99 -19.12 -35.19
C TYR A 556 16.02 -17.95 -35.06
N ILE A 557 16.17 -16.96 -35.95
CA ILE A 557 15.22 -15.86 -36.09
C ILE A 557 14.36 -16.18 -37.32
N GLN A 558 13.04 -16.07 -37.19
CA GLN A 558 12.15 -16.18 -38.36
C GLN A 558 12.57 -15.11 -39.36
N ARG A 559 12.91 -15.52 -40.60
CA ARG A 559 13.30 -14.59 -41.66
C ARG A 559 12.15 -13.59 -41.86
N PRO A 560 12.35 -12.30 -41.57
CA PRO A 560 11.25 -11.36 -41.63
C PRO A 560 10.91 -11.11 -43.10
N PHE A 561 9.67 -11.40 -43.49
CA PHE A 561 9.16 -11.08 -44.82
C PHE A 561 8.50 -9.69 -44.79
N GLY A 562 8.49 -8.98 -45.92
CA GLY A 562 8.08 -7.57 -46.00
C GLY A 562 6.77 -7.23 -45.26
N PRO A 563 5.66 -7.97 -45.50
CA PRO A 563 4.41 -7.78 -44.75
C PRO A 563 4.53 -7.93 -43.23
N TYR A 564 5.34 -8.88 -42.74
CA TYR A 564 5.55 -9.06 -41.29
C TYR A 564 6.23 -7.84 -40.67
N ILE A 565 7.28 -7.32 -41.30
CA ILE A 565 7.96 -6.10 -40.84
C ILE A 565 6.99 -4.92 -40.82
N LEU A 566 6.19 -4.76 -41.89
CA LEU A 566 5.20 -3.70 -41.99
C LEU A 566 4.19 -3.79 -40.83
N TYR A 567 3.61 -4.96 -40.57
CA TYR A 567 2.67 -5.14 -39.45
C TYR A 567 3.34 -4.88 -38.10
N LEU A 568 4.57 -5.34 -37.89
CA LEU A 568 5.33 -5.10 -36.67
C LEU A 568 5.52 -3.60 -36.43
N VAL A 569 5.95 -2.86 -37.45
CA VAL A 569 6.14 -1.40 -37.36
C VAL A 569 4.82 -0.69 -37.09
N ILE A 570 3.74 -1.06 -37.77
CA ILE A 570 2.40 -0.50 -37.54
C ILE A 570 1.93 -0.75 -36.10
N ILE A 571 2.06 -1.98 -35.60
CA ILE A 571 1.66 -2.35 -34.24
C ILE A 571 2.48 -1.55 -33.22
N ILE A 572 3.80 -1.49 -33.36
CA ILE A 572 4.67 -0.72 -32.47
C ILE A 572 4.26 0.76 -32.50
N ALA A 573 4.07 1.35 -33.68
CA ALA A 573 3.64 2.74 -33.80
C ALA A 573 2.29 2.99 -33.10
N MET A 574 1.31 2.09 -33.30
CA MET A 574 -0.01 2.21 -32.67
C MET A 574 0.06 2.09 -31.15
N ILE A 575 0.86 1.17 -30.60
CA ILE A 575 1.07 1.04 -29.15
C ILE A 575 1.64 2.34 -28.57
N HIS A 576 2.63 2.94 -29.23
CA HIS A 576 3.22 4.20 -28.77
C HIS A 576 2.22 5.36 -28.88
N VAL A 577 1.42 5.44 -29.96
CA VAL A 577 0.37 6.46 -30.09
C VAL A 577 -0.66 6.31 -28.96
N ILE A 578 -1.12 5.09 -28.67
CA ILE A 578 -2.03 4.82 -27.55
C ILE A 578 -1.40 5.22 -26.22
N GLY A 579 -0.13 4.86 -25.99
CA GLY A 579 0.62 5.25 -24.80
C GLY A 579 0.72 6.78 -24.64
N MET A 580 0.97 7.52 -25.72
CA MET A 580 1.01 8.99 -25.69
C MET A 580 -0.36 9.61 -25.39
N PHE A 581 -1.45 9.01 -25.90
CA PHE A 581 -2.80 9.40 -25.49
C PHE A 581 -3.02 9.16 -24.00
N GLU A 582 -2.62 7.98 -23.49
CA GLU A 582 -2.69 7.63 -22.06
C GLU A 582 -1.96 8.63 -21.17
N VAL A 583 -0.71 8.95 -21.52
CA VAL A 583 0.09 9.95 -20.82
C VAL A 583 -0.64 11.30 -20.75
N LYS A 584 -1.22 11.74 -21.88
CA LYS A 584 -1.89 13.04 -21.98
C LYS A 584 -3.18 13.10 -21.17
N TRP A 585 -4.08 12.12 -21.27
CA TRP A 585 -5.36 12.19 -20.57
C TRP A 585 -5.25 11.86 -19.08
N ALA A 586 -4.29 11.02 -18.68
CA ALA A 586 -4.04 10.73 -17.26
C ALA A 586 -3.29 11.87 -16.54
N GLY A 587 -2.68 12.79 -17.30
CA GLY A 587 -1.90 13.90 -16.73
C GLY A 587 -0.60 13.44 -16.06
N ILE A 588 -0.02 12.35 -16.54
CA ILE A 588 1.26 11.81 -16.07
C ILE A 588 2.41 12.27 -16.99
N THR A 589 3.65 12.13 -16.53
CA THR A 589 4.81 12.44 -17.39
C THR A 589 5.20 11.24 -18.25
N LEU A 590 5.91 11.49 -19.35
CA LEU A 590 6.49 10.41 -20.15
C LEU A 590 7.50 9.59 -19.34
N LEU A 591 8.22 10.23 -18.41
CA LEU A 591 9.14 9.55 -17.50
C LEU A 591 8.40 8.57 -16.59
N ASP A 592 7.24 8.95 -16.03
CA ASP A 592 6.41 8.05 -15.20
C ASP A 592 5.99 6.80 -15.99
N TRP A 593 5.58 7.01 -17.25
CA TRP A 593 5.21 5.92 -18.14
C TRP A 593 6.39 5.00 -18.46
N CYS A 594 7.55 5.54 -18.84
CA CYS A 594 8.75 4.76 -19.08
C CYS A 594 9.25 4.02 -17.83
N ARG A 595 9.21 4.65 -16.65
CA ARG A 595 9.59 4.02 -15.37
C ARG A 595 8.66 2.88 -15.01
N ASN A 596 7.36 3.03 -15.27
CA ASN A 596 6.39 1.96 -15.07
C ASN A 596 6.68 0.75 -15.97
N GLU A 597 6.99 0.95 -17.26
CA GLU A 597 7.37 -0.14 -18.18
C GLU A 597 8.67 -0.83 -17.75
N GLN A 598 9.68 -0.06 -17.34
CA GLN A 598 10.93 -0.61 -16.80
C GLN A 598 10.67 -1.45 -15.55
N PHE A 599 9.90 -0.93 -14.60
CA PHE A 599 9.60 -1.63 -13.36
C PHE A 599 8.68 -2.84 -13.57
N TYR A 600 7.76 -2.78 -14.54
CA TYR A 600 6.97 -3.93 -15.00
C TYR A 600 7.88 -5.06 -15.47
N MET A 601 8.89 -4.76 -16.29
CA MET A 601 9.85 -5.78 -16.74
C MET A 601 10.65 -6.38 -15.60
N ILE A 602 11.11 -5.56 -14.64
CA ILE A 602 11.81 -6.03 -13.44
C ILE A 602 10.93 -6.98 -12.61
N GLY A 603 9.65 -6.61 -12.42
CA GLY A 603 8.66 -7.45 -11.76
C GLY A 603 8.42 -8.77 -12.51
N ALA A 604 8.27 -8.69 -13.83
CA ALA A 604 8.00 -9.84 -14.70
C ALA A 604 9.16 -10.82 -14.78
N THR A 605 10.42 -10.35 -14.73
CA THR A 605 11.58 -11.24 -14.74
C THR A 605 12.01 -11.69 -13.36
N GLY A 606 11.70 -10.96 -12.28
CA GLY A 606 12.18 -11.27 -10.93
C GLY A 606 11.10 -11.81 -10.00
N VAL A 607 10.03 -11.02 -9.80
CA VAL A 607 9.04 -11.24 -8.74
C VAL A 607 7.95 -12.22 -9.15
N TYR A 608 7.36 -12.04 -10.32
CA TYR A 608 6.26 -12.85 -10.81
C TYR A 608 6.60 -14.34 -10.96
N PRO A 609 7.82 -14.76 -11.39
CA PRO A 609 8.20 -16.17 -11.43
C PRO A 609 8.09 -16.81 -10.04
N THR A 610 8.56 -16.13 -9.01
CA THR A 610 8.47 -16.60 -7.62
C THR A 610 7.01 -16.66 -7.15
N ALA A 611 6.18 -15.67 -7.50
CA ALA A 611 4.76 -15.67 -7.17
C ALA A 611 3.99 -16.83 -7.84
N VAL A 612 4.26 -17.09 -9.13
CA VAL A 612 3.65 -18.21 -9.87
C VAL A 612 4.11 -19.54 -9.29
N PHE A 613 5.41 -19.70 -9.00
CA PHE A 613 5.95 -20.90 -8.37
C PHE A 613 5.33 -21.14 -6.99
N TYR A 614 5.21 -20.09 -6.17
CA TYR A 614 4.50 -20.11 -4.90
C TYR A 614 3.07 -20.63 -5.06
N MET A 615 2.34 -20.11 -6.05
CA MET A 615 0.95 -20.50 -6.28
C MET A 615 0.83 -21.97 -6.69
N VAL A 616 1.70 -22.43 -7.60
CA VAL A 616 1.75 -23.84 -8.02
C VAL A 616 2.01 -24.75 -6.81
N LEU A 617 2.97 -24.41 -5.95
CA LEU A 617 3.23 -25.16 -4.73
C LEU A 617 2.03 -25.16 -3.78
N LYS A 618 1.36 -24.03 -3.60
CA LYS A 618 0.18 -23.91 -2.74
C LYS A 618 -0.97 -24.79 -3.26
N LEU A 619 -1.19 -24.81 -4.57
CA LEU A 619 -2.22 -25.63 -5.21
C LEU A 619 -1.94 -27.14 -5.09
N ILE A 620 -0.67 -27.56 -5.15
CA ILE A 620 -0.27 -28.98 -5.05
C ILE A 620 -0.26 -29.46 -3.59
N THR A 621 0.29 -28.66 -2.68
CA THR A 621 0.60 -29.09 -1.31
C THR A 621 -0.44 -28.65 -0.27
N GLY A 622 -1.35 -27.75 -0.64
CA GLY A 622 -2.28 -27.08 0.28
C GLY A 622 -1.59 -26.15 1.28
N LYS A 623 -0.25 -26.09 1.31
CA LYS A 623 0.55 -25.28 2.22
C LYS A 623 1.16 -24.11 1.45
N GLY A 624 0.90 -22.89 1.91
CA GLY A 624 1.57 -21.69 1.41
C GLY A 624 2.93 -21.48 2.08
N ILE A 625 3.84 -20.79 1.38
CA ILE A 625 5.02 -20.15 1.98
C ILE A 625 4.59 -18.88 2.74
N HIS A 626 5.12 -18.67 3.94
CA HIS A 626 4.88 -17.43 4.69
C HIS A 626 5.65 -16.26 4.05
N PHE A 627 4.92 -15.25 3.57
CA PHE A 627 5.55 -13.99 3.14
C PHE A 627 6.07 -13.22 4.36
N ARG A 628 7.36 -12.88 4.34
CA ARG A 628 8.00 -12.02 5.34
C ARG A 628 7.46 -10.59 5.21
N LEU A 629 7.17 -9.94 6.33
CA LEU A 629 6.87 -8.50 6.37
C LEU A 629 8.11 -7.71 5.96
N THR A 630 7.92 -6.65 5.19
CA THR A 630 8.97 -5.68 4.87
C THR A 630 9.10 -4.72 6.04
N SER A 631 10.24 -4.74 6.74
CA SER A 631 10.54 -3.73 7.76
C SER A 631 10.77 -2.38 7.08
N LYS A 632 10.17 -1.31 7.63
CA LYS A 632 10.36 0.07 7.15
C LYS A 632 11.37 0.80 8.04
N GLN A 633 12.54 0.20 8.21
CA GLN A 633 13.60 0.82 9.00
C GLN A 633 14.40 1.78 8.11
N THR A 634 14.42 3.05 8.52
CA THR A 634 15.33 4.07 8.00
C THR A 634 16.50 4.19 8.98
N GLU A 635 17.73 4.02 8.52
CA GLU A 635 18.89 4.31 9.38
C GLU A 635 19.05 5.83 9.46
N ALA A 636 18.68 6.42 10.60
CA ALA A 636 18.70 7.87 10.85
C ALA A 636 20.13 8.49 10.96
N CYS A 637 21.15 7.87 10.39
CA CYS A 637 22.56 8.21 10.63
C CYS A 637 23.38 8.47 9.35
N SER A 638 22.80 9.11 8.33
CA SER A 638 23.60 9.63 7.22
C SER A 638 23.14 11.01 6.76
N ASN A 639 24.10 11.88 6.37
CA ASN A 639 23.85 13.21 5.81
C ASN A 639 23.23 13.16 4.38
N ASP A 640 22.93 11.97 3.84
CA ASP A 640 22.33 11.77 2.52
C ASP A 640 20.94 11.14 2.68
N ASN A 641 19.89 11.94 2.44
CA ASN A 641 18.49 11.52 2.57
C ASN A 641 18.13 10.27 1.75
N PHE A 642 18.95 9.89 0.76
CA PHE A 642 18.71 8.72 -0.09
C PHE A 642 19.78 7.63 0.08
N ALA A 643 20.55 7.59 1.18
CA ALA A 643 21.57 6.55 1.37
C ALA A 643 20.99 5.13 1.31
N ASP A 644 19.84 4.92 1.96
CA ASP A 644 19.15 3.64 2.03
C ASP A 644 18.69 3.11 0.65
N LEU A 645 18.46 4.00 -0.32
CA LEU A 645 18.12 3.66 -1.71
C LEU A 645 19.18 2.76 -2.38
N TYR A 646 20.44 2.91 -1.95
CA TYR A 646 21.61 2.25 -2.52
C TYR A 646 22.06 1.01 -1.74
N VAL A 647 21.32 0.61 -0.70
CA VAL A 647 21.59 -0.62 0.04
C VAL A 647 21.08 -1.82 -0.76
N VAL A 648 22.01 -2.71 -1.11
CA VAL A 648 21.70 -3.93 -1.86
C VAL A 648 21.58 -5.10 -0.90
N ARG A 649 20.36 -5.65 -0.79
CA ARG A 649 20.12 -6.90 -0.05
C ARG A 649 19.93 -8.03 -1.05
N TRP A 650 20.92 -8.91 -1.16
CA TRP A 650 20.89 -10.05 -2.07
C TRP A 650 19.84 -11.06 -1.64
N VAL A 651 18.86 -11.30 -2.49
CA VAL A 651 17.76 -12.24 -2.26
C VAL A 651 17.53 -13.11 -3.50
N PRO A 652 17.06 -14.37 -3.34
CA PRO A 652 16.89 -15.29 -4.47
C PRO A 652 16.00 -14.78 -5.61
N LEU A 653 15.05 -13.88 -5.32
CA LEU A 653 14.18 -13.27 -6.34
C LEU A 653 14.93 -12.43 -7.39
N LEU A 654 16.17 -12.02 -7.13
CA LEU A 654 16.99 -11.28 -8.11
C LEU A 654 17.58 -12.20 -9.17
N ILE A 655 17.77 -13.48 -8.85
CA ILE A 655 18.50 -14.45 -9.68
C ILE A 655 17.95 -14.52 -11.11
N PRO A 656 16.63 -14.65 -11.34
CA PRO A 656 16.14 -14.81 -12.71
C PRO A 656 16.30 -13.53 -13.55
N THR A 657 16.21 -12.35 -12.94
CA THR A 657 16.47 -11.07 -13.65
C THR A 657 17.96 -10.90 -13.97
N ILE A 658 18.85 -11.32 -13.06
CA ILE A 658 20.30 -11.33 -13.32
C ILE A 658 20.62 -12.29 -14.47
N ALA A 659 20.00 -13.48 -14.50
CA ALA A 659 20.18 -14.43 -15.59
C ALA A 659 19.75 -13.82 -16.94
N VAL A 660 18.61 -13.12 -16.98
CA VAL A 660 18.16 -12.38 -18.17
C VAL A 660 19.20 -11.34 -18.60
N LEU A 661 19.72 -10.54 -17.67
CA LEU A 661 20.73 -9.53 -17.96
C LEU A 661 21.99 -10.16 -18.57
N VAL A 662 22.53 -11.20 -17.94
CA VAL A 662 23.74 -11.91 -18.39
C VAL A 662 23.54 -12.52 -19.78
N VAL A 663 22.40 -13.20 -20.00
CA VAL A 663 22.08 -13.81 -21.29
C VAL A 663 22.01 -12.76 -22.41
N ASN A 664 21.35 -11.63 -22.17
CA ASN A 664 21.16 -10.60 -23.20
C ASN A 664 22.48 -9.86 -23.50
N VAL A 665 23.30 -9.58 -22.48
CA VAL A 665 24.66 -9.04 -22.68
C VAL A 665 25.53 -10.01 -23.47
N ALA A 666 25.52 -11.29 -23.10
CA ALA A 666 26.30 -12.31 -23.80
C ALA A 666 25.82 -12.49 -25.25
N ALA A 667 24.51 -12.48 -25.49
CA ALA A 667 23.94 -12.63 -26.82
C ALA A 667 24.33 -11.47 -27.74
N VAL A 668 24.35 -10.23 -27.22
CA VAL A 668 24.85 -9.05 -27.94
C VAL A 668 26.34 -9.21 -28.27
N GLY A 669 27.17 -9.61 -27.30
CA GLY A 669 28.60 -9.85 -27.52
C GLY A 669 28.87 -10.94 -28.57
N VAL A 670 28.17 -12.08 -28.49
CA VAL A 670 28.30 -13.16 -29.47
C VAL A 670 27.80 -12.73 -30.85
N ALA A 671 26.73 -11.95 -30.94
CA ALA A 671 26.25 -11.42 -32.22
C ALA A 671 27.28 -10.50 -32.90
N ILE A 672 27.94 -9.63 -32.12
CA ILE A 672 29.03 -8.78 -32.61
C ILE A 672 30.23 -9.63 -33.03
N GLY A 673 30.62 -10.62 -32.22
CA GLY A 673 31.71 -11.55 -32.55
C GLY A 673 31.45 -12.31 -33.86
N LYS A 674 30.24 -12.83 -34.05
CA LYS A 674 29.79 -13.49 -35.29
C LYS A 674 29.84 -12.56 -36.49
N ALA A 675 29.31 -11.35 -36.35
CA ALA A 675 29.33 -10.34 -37.42
C ALA A 675 30.77 -9.95 -37.81
N ALA A 676 31.69 -9.89 -36.84
CA ALA A 676 33.10 -9.65 -37.10
C ALA A 676 33.77 -10.83 -37.84
N THR A 677 33.39 -12.08 -37.55
CA THR A 677 33.96 -13.27 -38.21
C THR A 677 33.40 -13.55 -39.60
N TRP A 678 32.11 -13.29 -39.85
CA TRP A 678 31.46 -13.59 -41.14
C TRP A 678 31.46 -12.41 -42.11
N GLY A 679 31.79 -11.20 -41.63
CA GLY A 679 31.69 -9.96 -42.38
C GLY A 679 30.34 -9.27 -42.17
N LEU A 680 30.40 -7.93 -42.04
CA LEU A 680 29.28 -7.07 -41.65
C LEU A 680 28.12 -7.02 -42.67
N PHE A 681 28.38 -7.33 -43.93
CA PHE A 681 27.42 -7.19 -45.04
C PHE A 681 26.76 -8.51 -45.46
N THR A 682 26.92 -9.58 -44.67
CA THR A 682 26.23 -10.85 -44.92
C THR A 682 24.76 -10.78 -44.48
N GLU A 683 23.86 -11.50 -45.15
CA GLU A 683 22.45 -11.59 -44.73
C GLU A 683 22.33 -12.07 -43.27
N GLN A 684 23.18 -13.01 -42.85
CA GLN A 684 23.23 -13.49 -41.47
C GLN A 684 23.64 -12.40 -40.47
N ALA A 685 24.57 -11.50 -40.83
CA ALA A 685 24.93 -10.36 -39.99
C ALA A 685 23.79 -9.33 -39.88
N GLN A 686 23.07 -9.07 -40.97
CA GLN A 686 21.91 -8.17 -40.95
C GLN A 686 20.78 -8.70 -40.06
N HIS A 687 20.52 -10.01 -40.10
CA HIS A 687 19.53 -10.65 -39.22
C HIS A 687 19.97 -10.65 -37.74
N ALA A 688 21.26 -10.86 -37.48
CA ALA A 688 21.83 -10.74 -36.14
C ALA A 688 21.66 -9.32 -35.59
N MET A 689 21.91 -8.29 -36.41
CA MET A 689 21.72 -6.90 -36.02
C MET A 689 20.25 -6.57 -35.70
N LEU A 690 19.29 -7.06 -36.49
CA LEU A 690 17.87 -6.86 -36.20
C LEU A 690 17.48 -7.51 -34.85
N GLY A 691 18.00 -8.69 -34.57
CA GLY A 691 17.82 -9.37 -33.29
C GLY A 691 18.47 -8.63 -32.11
N MET A 692 19.63 -7.99 -32.32
CA MET A 692 20.30 -7.19 -31.30
C MET A 692 19.47 -6.01 -30.81
N VAL A 693 18.61 -5.42 -31.66
CA VAL A 693 17.72 -4.32 -31.26
C VAL A 693 16.82 -4.74 -30.10
N PHE A 694 16.25 -5.95 -30.15
CA PHE A 694 15.42 -6.47 -29.06
C PHE A 694 16.24 -6.68 -27.77
N ASN A 695 17.43 -7.28 -27.86
CA ASN A 695 18.27 -7.49 -26.68
C ASN A 695 18.69 -6.17 -26.03
N VAL A 696 19.09 -5.17 -26.84
CA VAL A 696 19.42 -3.83 -26.36
C VAL A 696 18.21 -3.18 -25.70
N TRP A 697 17.01 -3.32 -26.28
CA TRP A 697 15.78 -2.83 -25.67
C TRP A 697 15.52 -3.46 -24.30
N ILE A 698 15.72 -4.78 -24.15
CA ILE A 698 15.62 -5.45 -22.83
C ILE A 698 16.65 -4.89 -21.84
N LEU A 699 17.88 -4.62 -22.26
CA LEU A 699 18.90 -3.99 -21.39
C LEU A 699 18.49 -2.58 -20.96
N VAL A 700 17.84 -1.81 -21.85
CA VAL A 700 17.28 -0.49 -21.52
C VAL A 700 16.12 -0.60 -20.51
N LEU A 701 15.27 -1.64 -20.64
CA LEU A 701 14.18 -1.87 -19.70
C LEU A 701 14.69 -2.30 -18.31
N LEU A 702 15.77 -3.10 -18.26
CA LEU A 702 16.39 -3.56 -17.02
C LEU A 702 17.47 -2.63 -16.46
N TYR A 703 17.70 -1.48 -17.10
CA TYR A 703 18.68 -0.49 -16.65
C TYR A 703 18.49 -0.05 -15.18
N PRO A 704 17.28 0.27 -14.69
CA PRO A 704 17.09 0.65 -13.28
C PRO A 704 17.44 -0.48 -12.30
N PHE A 705 17.18 -1.73 -12.69
CA PHE A 705 17.57 -2.90 -11.90
C PHE A 705 19.09 -3.05 -11.84
N ALA A 706 19.77 -2.91 -12.97
CA ALA A 706 21.22 -2.96 -13.03
C ALA A 706 21.88 -1.87 -12.16
N LEU A 707 21.33 -0.65 -12.16
CA LEU A 707 21.75 0.40 -11.22
C LEU A 707 21.47 0.03 -9.75
N GLY A 708 20.32 -0.59 -9.48
CA GLY A 708 19.95 -1.02 -8.14
C GLY A 708 20.92 -2.03 -7.55
N ILE A 709 21.31 -3.07 -8.30
CA ILE A 709 22.25 -4.09 -7.82
C ILE A 709 23.70 -3.59 -7.72
N MET A 710 24.05 -2.47 -8.36
CA MET A 710 25.35 -1.81 -8.21
C MET A 710 25.49 -1.02 -6.89
N GLY A 711 24.40 -0.87 -6.14
CA GLY A 711 24.39 -0.14 -4.87
C GLY A 711 24.92 1.28 -5.03
N GLN A 712 25.89 1.68 -4.19
CA GLN A 712 26.46 3.03 -4.20
C GLN A 712 27.07 3.44 -5.55
N TRP A 713 27.58 2.48 -6.34
CA TRP A 713 28.15 2.77 -7.66
C TRP A 713 27.05 3.15 -8.67
N GLY A 714 25.79 2.78 -8.40
CA GLY A 714 24.61 3.22 -9.13
C GLY A 714 24.34 4.72 -9.05
N LYS A 715 25.02 5.48 -8.17
CA LYS A 715 25.03 6.95 -8.18
C LYS A 715 25.65 7.53 -9.46
N LYS A 716 26.54 6.78 -10.11
CA LYS A 716 27.25 7.19 -11.34
C LYS A 716 26.87 6.26 -12.50
N PRO A 717 25.76 6.53 -13.21
CA PRO A 717 25.31 5.76 -14.37
C PRO A 717 26.38 5.44 -15.41
N ALA A 718 27.34 6.34 -15.61
CA ALA A 718 28.45 6.14 -16.54
C ALA A 718 29.26 4.87 -16.26
N ILE A 719 29.38 4.47 -14.98
CA ILE A 719 30.08 3.24 -14.59
C ILE A 719 29.35 2.02 -15.17
N LEU A 720 28.02 1.97 -15.07
CA LEU A 720 27.22 0.87 -15.63
C LEU A 720 27.41 0.77 -17.14
N PHE A 721 27.39 1.92 -17.84
CA PHE A 721 27.59 1.96 -19.28
C PHE A 721 28.97 1.42 -19.69
N ILE A 722 30.03 1.86 -19.01
CA ILE A 722 31.40 1.36 -19.26
C ILE A 722 31.49 -0.14 -18.99
N LEU A 723 30.95 -0.62 -17.87
CA LEU A 723 30.97 -2.04 -17.52
C LEU A 723 30.20 -2.90 -18.53
N GLN A 724 29.04 -2.43 -19.01
CA GLN A 724 28.27 -3.12 -20.04
C GLN A 724 29.06 -3.19 -21.35
N LEU A 725 29.65 -2.09 -21.81
CA LEU A 725 30.45 -2.08 -23.03
C LEU A 725 31.66 -3.02 -22.91
N MET A 726 32.38 -2.96 -21.78
CA MET A 726 33.51 -3.85 -21.50
C MET A 726 33.08 -5.33 -21.49
N SER A 727 31.94 -5.65 -20.90
CA SER A 727 31.40 -7.02 -20.87
C SER A 727 31.04 -7.52 -22.27
N ILE A 728 30.34 -6.70 -23.07
CA ILE A 728 30.00 -7.01 -24.46
C ILE A 728 31.26 -7.25 -25.29
N CYS A 729 32.25 -6.35 -25.20
CA CYS A 729 33.53 -6.48 -25.90
C CYS A 729 34.28 -7.74 -25.47
N SER A 730 34.31 -8.04 -24.17
CA SER A 730 34.97 -9.24 -23.64
C SER A 730 34.35 -10.52 -24.18
N VAL A 731 33.01 -10.61 -24.22
CA VAL A 731 32.31 -11.76 -24.80
C VAL A 731 32.54 -11.86 -26.30
N ALA A 732 32.54 -10.73 -27.03
CA ALA A 732 32.82 -10.71 -28.46
C ALA A 732 34.24 -11.20 -28.77
N ILE A 733 35.24 -10.72 -28.03
CA ILE A 733 36.64 -11.14 -28.17
C ILE A 733 36.76 -12.63 -27.84
N MET A 734 36.18 -13.08 -26.73
CA MET A 734 36.16 -14.50 -26.35
C MET A 734 35.57 -15.37 -27.45
N TYR A 735 34.46 -14.95 -28.05
CA TYR A 735 33.87 -15.68 -29.18
C TYR A 735 34.85 -15.81 -30.35
N ILE A 736 35.49 -14.70 -30.75
CA ILE A 736 36.46 -14.67 -31.85
C ILE A 736 37.67 -15.57 -31.53
N THR A 737 38.27 -15.45 -30.34
CA THR A 737 39.49 -16.18 -29.98
C THR A 737 39.29 -17.68 -29.88
N PHE A 738 38.15 -18.16 -29.37
CA PHE A 738 37.90 -19.60 -29.21
C PHE A 738 37.36 -20.28 -30.48
N ARG A 739 36.73 -19.56 -31.42
CA ARG A 739 36.12 -20.14 -32.63
C ARG A 739 36.92 -19.95 -33.92
N VAL A 740 37.74 -18.91 -34.05
CA VAL A 740 38.62 -18.70 -35.22
C VAL A 740 39.67 -19.83 -35.38
N PRO A 741 40.28 -20.40 -34.33
CA PRO A 741 41.24 -21.50 -34.49
C PRO A 741 40.61 -22.80 -35.01
N ASN A 742 39.34 -23.07 -34.64
CA ASN A 742 38.66 -24.33 -35.00
C ASN A 742 38.19 -24.37 -36.46
N THR A 743 37.86 -23.22 -37.07
CA THR A 743 37.50 -23.14 -38.49
C THR A 743 38.72 -23.30 -39.40
N LEU A 744 39.88 -22.75 -39.01
CA LEU A 744 41.16 -22.95 -39.71
C LEU A 744 41.66 -24.41 -39.67
N GLN A 745 41.55 -25.09 -38.52
CA GLN A 745 41.92 -26.52 -38.42
C GLN A 745 40.99 -27.45 -39.23
N THR A 746 39.71 -27.12 -39.32
CA THR A 746 38.74 -27.91 -40.10
C THR A 746 38.94 -27.71 -41.60
N GLY A 747 39.24 -26.47 -42.03
CA GLY A 747 39.59 -26.14 -43.42
C GLY A 747 40.91 -26.80 -43.87
N GLN A 748 41.92 -26.83 -43.01
CA GLN A 748 43.18 -27.54 -43.30
C GLN A 748 43.00 -29.06 -43.37
N LYS A 749 42.16 -29.67 -42.52
CA LYS A 749 41.82 -31.11 -42.62
C LYS A 749 41.03 -31.44 -43.89
N LEU A 750 40.15 -30.56 -44.35
CA LEU A 750 39.40 -30.75 -45.60
C LEU A 750 40.30 -30.63 -46.84
N GLN A 751 41.24 -29.67 -46.85
CA GLN A 751 42.25 -29.56 -47.91
C GLN A 751 43.21 -30.76 -47.92
N LEU A 752 43.62 -31.28 -46.77
CA LEU A 752 44.45 -32.50 -46.68
C LEU A 752 43.72 -33.77 -47.14
N LEU A 753 42.39 -33.83 -46.99
CA LEU A 753 41.57 -34.93 -47.52
C LEU A 753 41.33 -34.83 -49.04
N LEU A 754 41.30 -33.61 -49.60
CA LEU A 754 41.18 -33.39 -51.04
C LEU A 754 42.51 -33.60 -51.78
N VAL A 755 43.65 -33.27 -51.16
CA VAL A 755 44.99 -33.51 -51.74
C VAL A 755 45.37 -35.00 -51.72
N LYS A 756 44.78 -35.82 -50.84
CA LYS A 756 44.97 -37.29 -50.84
C LYS A 756 44.11 -38.05 -51.88
N ARG A 757 43.32 -37.35 -52.68
CA ARG A 757 42.38 -37.95 -53.65
C ARG A 757 42.68 -37.62 -55.12
N ASN A 758 43.87 -37.08 -55.41
CA ASN A 758 44.42 -36.93 -56.76
C ASN A 758 45.62 -37.85 -56.96
#